data_AF-A0A7C7QGV7-F1
#
_entry.id   AF-A0A7C7QGV7-F1
#
_cell.length_a   1.000
_cell.length_b   1.000
_cell.length_c   1.000
_cell.angle_alpha   90.00
_cell.angle_beta   90.00
_cell.angle_gamma   90.00
#
_symmetry.space_group_name_H-M   'P 1'
#
loop_
_entity.id
_entity.type
_entity.pdbx_description
1 polymer ?
#
loop_
_entity_poly.entity_id
_entity_poly.type
_entity_poly.pdbx_seq_one_letter_code
_entity_poly.pdbx_strand_id
1 'polypeptide(L)'
;TLIPPAYRAPGSSRVFPPGATDNSPNSFAETVYPVLRANCAGCHSETAPAASRQSPFFSSPDVNTAYEEAKAKMDLSDGDIDPNSAIDMDPNVPATQKQEKSRLVIRLRDESHNCFNNNSNNPDCQFSALTMRNAIIQFASGISVTGIDPALVTSGALTFGEGLIASGGNRYENNIIAKWEFKAGAGNVVSDVSGIGEPLTLTLTGNYSWVGGYGIEFAGGRAQASITNSKLYDRIDESAGGSGEYSIEAWVVPANVSQQDRTIIGYDLGNDARNFNLAQNLYNYEFRNRTSTSDANGNPALATPDAAEVLQATLQHVVITSSPTDGRRIFVNGVEVAADPAATPINTWGNNYAFVLGADATGNNNWLGKVRFAAIFDRLLTPAQILQNYDAGVGEKRYLLFDVGNIDGVPAGSYIMFEVTQFDSYSYLFNQPVFINLDASWTPAANIPIKGIRLGINGRLATLGQAYAPINTSITAAEYDSDTGQTLSTIGTIIPLENGLDSDEFFLSFEIMGNASNPFVEYDPVAPPRSEPVAGPDIGLRTFEEINVTMSELTGVPITNPAIGGANGTYTVYRQQFPSVENISTFLPAHQMAIAQLAMTYCDDLVNNRGTIDRAAYFPGVDFGAALPANRSAVIDPLLIRMMNVDTGNGPDLTSQPAESELRAELDSLMTTMCNASACSNGARTVQVVTAACAVALGSATMLVQ
;
A
#
# COMPACT_ATOMS: atom_id res chain seq x y z
N THR A 1 -16.76 8.30 -32.17
CA THR A 1 -16.18 7.69 -33.39
C THR A 1 -14.68 7.66 -33.25
N LEU A 2 -14.05 6.50 -33.41
CA LEU A 2 -12.60 6.37 -33.39
C LEU A 2 -12.03 6.94 -34.70
N ILE A 3 -10.93 7.68 -34.60
CA ILE A 3 -10.21 8.28 -35.73
C ILE A 3 -8.81 7.66 -35.75
N PRO A 4 -8.33 7.14 -36.90
CA PRO A 4 -7.00 6.56 -36.97
C PRO A 4 -5.94 7.63 -36.67
N PRO A 5 -4.93 7.33 -35.83
CA PRO A 5 -3.79 8.22 -35.63
C PRO A 5 -2.90 8.23 -36.87
N ALA A 6 -2.02 9.24 -36.96
CA ALA A 6 -0.97 9.25 -37.98
C ALA A 6 0.01 8.10 -37.69
N TYR A 7 0.27 7.25 -38.68
CA TYR A 7 1.22 6.16 -38.52
C TYR A 7 2.65 6.70 -38.34
N ARG A 8 3.35 6.18 -37.33
CA ARG A 8 4.78 6.38 -37.10
C ARG A 8 5.42 5.06 -36.73
N ALA A 9 6.57 4.76 -37.32
CA ALA A 9 7.44 3.73 -36.76
C ALA A 9 7.95 4.23 -35.40
N PRO A 10 8.14 3.37 -34.39
CA PRO A 10 8.68 3.83 -33.13
C PRO A 10 10.10 4.40 -33.36
N GLY A 11 10.39 5.47 -32.65
CA GLY A 11 11.62 6.23 -32.73
C GLY A 11 12.70 5.67 -31.84
N SER A 12 13.91 6.16 -32.05
CA SER A 12 15.03 5.97 -31.13
C SER A 12 15.08 7.15 -30.16
N SER A 13 15.28 6.92 -28.87
CA SER A 13 15.30 8.01 -27.89
C SER A 13 16.39 7.85 -26.85
N ARG A 14 16.66 8.96 -26.15
CA ARG A 14 17.54 8.96 -24.98
C ARG A 14 16.74 8.51 -23.75
N VAL A 15 17.46 7.92 -22.80
CA VAL A 15 16.90 7.42 -21.53
C VAL A 15 17.72 8.00 -20.40
N PHE A 16 17.05 8.49 -19.35
CA PHE A 16 17.74 9.00 -18.17
C PHE A 16 18.70 7.93 -17.60
N PRO A 17 19.98 8.26 -17.38
CA PRO A 17 20.91 7.35 -16.73
C PRO A 17 20.45 6.92 -15.32
N PRO A 18 20.87 5.75 -14.84
CA PRO A 18 20.52 5.29 -13.49
C PRO A 18 20.94 6.25 -12.37
N GLY A 19 22.12 6.87 -12.49
CA GLY A 19 22.71 7.72 -11.47
C GLY A 19 22.96 9.16 -11.94
N ALA A 20 22.92 10.09 -10.99
CA ALA A 20 23.14 11.51 -11.26
C ALA A 20 24.55 11.86 -11.77
N THR A 21 25.52 10.95 -11.56
CA THR A 21 26.94 11.12 -11.96
C THR A 21 27.30 10.31 -13.21
N ASP A 22 26.36 9.55 -13.76
CA ASP A 22 26.59 8.76 -14.97
C ASP A 22 26.78 9.68 -16.19
N ASN A 23 27.55 9.20 -17.18
CA ASN A 23 27.88 9.92 -18.42
C ASN A 23 28.70 11.22 -18.23
N SER A 24 29.54 11.28 -17.18
CA SER A 24 30.56 12.34 -17.03
C SER A 24 31.45 12.47 -18.29
N PRO A 25 31.79 13.69 -18.74
CA PRO A 25 31.60 15.00 -18.08
C PRO A 25 30.23 15.67 -18.32
N ASN A 26 29.30 14.99 -18.98
CA ASN A 26 27.96 15.52 -19.27
C ASN A 26 26.91 14.94 -18.31
N SER A 27 27.30 14.58 -17.09
CA SER A 27 26.38 14.04 -16.07
C SER A 27 25.41 15.11 -15.56
N PHE A 28 24.28 14.70 -14.97
CA PHE A 28 23.33 15.64 -14.36
C PHE A 28 24.01 16.48 -13.26
N ALA A 29 24.87 15.84 -12.47
CA ALA A 29 25.64 16.47 -11.40
C ALA A 29 26.55 17.62 -11.87
N GLU A 30 27.05 17.54 -13.11
CA GLU A 30 27.99 18.51 -13.68
C GLU A 30 27.31 19.58 -14.55
N THR A 31 26.08 19.34 -15.00
CA THR A 31 25.38 20.17 -15.99
C THR A 31 24.18 20.91 -15.41
N VAL A 32 23.09 20.18 -15.12
CA VAL A 32 21.80 20.75 -14.67
C VAL A 32 21.80 21.06 -13.18
N TYR A 33 22.37 20.17 -12.36
CA TYR A 33 22.37 20.31 -10.90
C TYR A 33 22.97 21.63 -10.38
N PRO A 34 24.10 22.14 -10.92
CA PRO A 34 24.65 23.43 -10.50
C PRO A 34 23.69 24.61 -10.74
N VAL A 35 22.94 24.58 -11.85
CA VAL A 35 21.95 25.63 -12.17
C VAL A 35 20.78 25.59 -11.17
N LEU A 36 20.28 24.40 -10.85
CA LEU A 36 19.20 24.21 -9.88
C LEU A 36 19.63 24.62 -8.47
N ARG A 37 20.82 24.22 -8.03
CA ARG A 37 21.36 24.58 -6.71
C ARG A 37 21.58 26.07 -6.55
N ALA A 38 22.10 26.75 -7.58
CA ALA A 38 22.39 28.18 -7.50
C ALA A 38 21.12 29.03 -7.43
N ASN A 39 20.06 28.63 -8.14
CA ASN A 39 18.92 29.52 -8.40
C ASN A 39 17.60 29.05 -7.77
N CYS A 40 17.46 27.78 -7.42
CA CYS A 40 16.18 27.21 -6.96
C CYS A 40 16.21 26.74 -5.49
N ALA A 41 17.39 26.59 -4.89
CA ALA A 41 17.59 26.03 -3.54
C ALA A 41 16.89 26.81 -2.41
N GLY A 42 16.55 28.09 -2.63
CA GLY A 42 15.80 28.90 -1.66
C GLY A 42 14.36 28.44 -1.44
N CYS A 43 13.82 27.64 -2.36
CA CYS A 43 12.44 27.12 -2.31
C CYS A 43 12.39 25.61 -2.55
N HIS A 44 13.10 25.08 -3.56
CA HIS A 44 13.00 23.69 -4.01
C HIS A 44 14.03 22.74 -3.38
N SER A 45 14.27 22.91 -2.09
CA SER A 45 15.18 22.10 -1.28
C SER A 45 14.52 21.76 0.05
N GLU A 46 14.70 20.54 0.54
CA GLU A 46 14.24 20.12 1.87
C GLU A 46 14.87 20.96 3.00
N THR A 47 16.01 21.60 2.73
CA THR A 47 16.68 22.52 3.65
C THR A 47 16.23 23.98 3.53
N ALA A 48 15.32 24.31 2.59
CA ALA A 48 14.81 25.67 2.43
C ALA A 48 14.00 26.12 3.67
N PRO A 49 13.91 27.43 3.96
CA PRO A 49 13.05 27.95 5.02
C PRO A 49 11.61 27.45 4.84
N ALA A 50 10.97 27.01 5.92
CA ALA A 50 9.64 26.41 5.84
C ALA A 50 8.58 27.31 5.17
N ALA A 51 8.74 28.64 5.26
CA ALA A 51 7.85 29.61 4.63
C ALA A 51 7.97 29.69 3.10
N SER A 52 9.11 29.30 2.53
CA SER A 52 9.37 29.31 1.08
C SER A 52 9.57 27.92 0.49
N ARG A 53 9.62 26.87 1.32
CA ARG A 53 9.87 25.50 0.91
C ARG A 53 8.75 24.95 0.04
N GLN A 54 9.10 24.41 -1.12
CA GLN A 54 8.18 23.85 -2.11
C GLN A 54 8.74 22.54 -2.67
N SER A 55 7.91 21.49 -2.69
CA SER A 55 8.16 20.30 -3.49
C SER A 55 7.81 20.57 -4.96
N PRO A 56 8.40 19.85 -5.93
CA PRO A 56 9.45 18.83 -5.80
C PRO A 56 10.83 19.39 -5.39
N PHE A 57 11.67 18.57 -4.75
CA PHE A 57 12.99 18.97 -4.22
C PHE A 57 14.13 18.75 -5.22
N PHE A 58 13.93 19.15 -6.48
CA PHE A 58 14.93 19.04 -7.55
C PHE A 58 16.20 19.88 -7.34
N SER A 59 16.26 20.68 -6.27
CA SER A 59 17.48 21.39 -5.86
C SER A 59 17.93 20.99 -4.44
N SER A 60 17.63 19.76 -4.00
CA SER A 60 18.18 19.17 -2.78
C SER A 60 19.71 19.29 -2.73
N PRO A 61 20.34 19.47 -1.55
CA PRO A 61 21.79 19.35 -1.39
C PRO A 61 22.33 17.94 -1.68
N ASP A 62 21.48 16.90 -1.65
CA ASP A 62 21.83 15.57 -2.16
C ASP A 62 21.54 15.51 -3.66
N VAL A 63 22.59 15.30 -4.45
CA VAL A 63 22.52 15.28 -5.91
C VAL A 63 21.64 14.16 -6.45
N ASN A 64 21.55 13.02 -5.76
CA ASN A 64 20.71 11.91 -6.21
C ASN A 64 19.23 12.22 -5.97
N THR A 65 18.89 12.74 -4.78
CA THR A 65 17.53 13.24 -4.50
C THR A 65 17.11 14.31 -5.51
N ALA A 66 17.99 15.29 -5.77
CA ALA A 66 17.74 16.33 -6.76
C ALA A 66 17.53 15.75 -8.18
N TYR A 67 18.30 14.73 -8.54
CA TYR A 67 18.20 14.07 -9.83
C TYR A 67 16.86 13.37 -10.02
N GLU A 68 16.45 12.52 -9.07
CA GLU A 68 15.16 11.81 -9.12
C GLU A 68 13.98 12.78 -9.27
N GLU A 69 13.98 13.86 -8.49
CA GLU A 69 12.93 14.88 -8.52
C GLU A 69 12.94 15.74 -9.81
N ALA A 70 14.09 15.81 -10.50
CA ALA A 70 14.24 16.59 -11.72
C ALA A 70 13.89 15.82 -13.01
N LYS A 71 14.00 14.48 -13.04
CA LYS A 71 13.76 13.65 -14.25
C LYS A 71 12.43 13.99 -14.93
N ALA A 72 11.33 13.90 -14.17
CA ALA A 72 9.99 14.20 -14.68
C ALA A 72 9.74 15.69 -15.02
N LYS A 73 10.75 16.55 -14.90
CA LYS A 73 10.72 17.98 -15.24
C LYS A 73 11.66 18.35 -16.39
N MET A 74 12.44 17.38 -16.88
CA MET A 74 13.35 17.51 -18.01
C MET A 74 12.88 16.60 -19.14
N ASP A 75 13.06 17.07 -20.36
CA ASP A 75 12.85 16.30 -21.58
C ASP A 75 14.19 16.15 -22.29
N LEU A 76 14.63 14.91 -22.52
CA LEU A 76 15.91 14.62 -23.16
C LEU A 76 15.92 14.87 -24.68
N SER A 77 14.76 15.20 -25.26
CA SER A 77 14.63 15.66 -26.64
C SER A 77 14.77 17.18 -26.79
N ASP A 78 14.88 17.94 -25.69
CA ASP A 78 15.15 19.38 -25.76
C ASP A 78 16.42 19.64 -26.60
N GLY A 79 16.31 20.56 -27.56
CA GLY A 79 17.35 20.86 -28.54
C GLY A 79 17.45 19.91 -29.75
N ASP A 80 16.73 18.78 -29.78
CA ASP A 80 16.59 17.98 -31.00
C ASP A 80 15.60 18.67 -31.97
N ILE A 81 15.78 18.47 -33.28
CA ILE A 81 14.79 18.92 -34.27
C ILE A 81 13.70 17.87 -34.33
N ASP A 82 12.50 18.20 -33.85
CA ASP A 82 11.31 17.38 -34.10
C ASP A 82 10.86 17.60 -35.55
N PRO A 83 10.98 16.60 -36.45
CA PRO A 83 10.58 16.75 -37.84
C PRO A 83 9.07 16.97 -38.02
N ASN A 84 8.28 16.76 -36.97
CA ASN A 84 6.83 16.93 -36.97
C ASN A 84 6.39 18.24 -36.30
N SER A 85 7.29 18.96 -35.64
CA SER A 85 6.99 20.29 -35.11
C SER A 85 7.13 21.33 -36.22
N ALA A 86 6.02 21.96 -36.60
CA ALA A 86 6.03 23.06 -37.57
C ALA A 86 6.91 24.23 -37.10
N ILE A 87 7.09 24.39 -35.78
CA ILE A 87 7.95 25.40 -35.17
C ILE A 87 9.42 24.96 -35.28
N ASP A 88 9.75 23.68 -35.00
CA ASP A 88 11.15 23.22 -35.07
C ASP A 88 11.66 23.09 -36.51
N MET A 89 10.74 22.86 -37.46
CA MET A 89 11.00 22.78 -38.90
C MET A 89 11.00 24.13 -39.61
N ASP A 90 10.55 25.22 -38.99
CA ASP A 90 10.61 26.57 -39.57
C ASP A 90 12.05 27.11 -39.46
N PRO A 91 12.77 27.31 -40.58
CA PRO A 91 14.14 27.84 -40.55
C PRO A 91 14.22 29.29 -40.06
N ASN A 92 13.09 30.01 -39.95
CA ASN A 92 13.04 31.39 -39.48
C ASN A 92 12.78 31.50 -37.96
N VAL A 93 12.44 30.39 -37.29
CA VAL A 93 12.30 30.35 -35.83
C VAL A 93 13.70 30.21 -35.22
N PRO A 94 14.18 31.20 -34.43
CA PRO A 94 15.46 31.09 -33.75
C PRO A 94 15.49 29.85 -32.84
N ALA A 95 16.66 29.24 -32.66
CA ALA A 95 16.80 28.08 -31.75
C ALA A 95 16.28 28.34 -30.32
N THR A 96 16.23 29.60 -29.90
CA THR A 96 15.68 30.04 -28.60
C THR A 96 14.15 30.04 -28.52
N GLN A 97 13.47 29.90 -29.66
CA GLN A 97 12.00 29.85 -29.80
C GLN A 97 11.51 28.51 -30.34
N LYS A 98 12.43 27.57 -30.60
CA LYS A 98 12.08 26.17 -30.86
C LYS A 98 11.43 25.52 -29.63
N GLN A 99 10.65 24.48 -29.86
CA GLN A 99 9.69 23.95 -28.90
C GLN A 99 10.40 23.13 -27.81
N GLU A 100 10.94 23.81 -26.82
CA GLU A 100 11.48 23.15 -25.61
C GLU A 100 10.35 22.68 -24.71
N LYS A 101 10.44 21.43 -24.26
CA LYS A 101 9.39 20.68 -23.57
C LYS A 101 9.68 20.52 -22.07
N SER A 102 10.93 20.67 -21.64
CA SER A 102 11.28 20.63 -20.21
C SER A 102 10.50 21.64 -19.38
N ARG A 103 9.80 21.17 -18.35
CA ARG A 103 9.04 22.02 -17.42
C ARG A 103 9.94 23.05 -16.73
N LEU A 104 11.20 22.69 -16.45
CA LEU A 104 12.20 23.61 -15.87
C LEU A 104 12.47 24.83 -16.78
N VAL A 105 12.39 24.67 -18.11
CA VAL A 105 12.60 25.74 -19.10
C VAL A 105 11.32 26.57 -19.25
N ILE A 106 10.18 25.91 -19.43
CA ILE A 106 8.86 26.56 -19.61
C ILE A 106 8.50 27.45 -18.42
N ARG A 107 8.76 26.99 -17.19
CA ARG A 107 8.50 27.76 -15.96
C ARG A 107 9.24 29.10 -15.93
N LEU A 108 10.48 29.11 -16.43
CA LEU A 108 11.29 30.32 -16.51
C LEU A 108 10.83 31.20 -17.68
N ARG A 109 10.69 30.60 -18.88
CA ARG A 109 10.41 31.33 -20.13
C ARG A 109 9.01 31.91 -20.18
N ASP A 110 8.01 31.07 -19.92
CA ASP A 110 6.62 31.34 -20.26
C ASP A 110 5.81 31.79 -19.02
N GLU A 111 6.23 31.35 -17.83
CA GLU A 111 5.54 31.66 -16.56
C GLU A 111 6.26 32.68 -15.69
N SER A 112 7.42 33.18 -16.12
CA SER A 112 8.22 34.17 -15.40
C SER A 112 8.49 33.79 -13.93
N HIS A 113 8.71 32.50 -13.66
CA HIS A 113 8.81 31.98 -12.29
C HIS A 113 10.19 32.25 -11.67
N ASN A 114 10.29 33.23 -10.77
CA ASN A 114 11.50 33.53 -10.00
C ASN A 114 12.78 33.60 -10.86
N CYS A 115 12.68 34.32 -11.97
CA CYS A 115 13.76 34.43 -12.94
C CYS A 115 15.04 35.01 -12.30
N PHE A 116 16.18 34.61 -12.83
CA PHE A 116 17.52 34.99 -12.40
C PHE A 116 18.35 35.48 -13.59
N ASN A 117 19.49 36.07 -13.30
CA ASN A 117 20.50 36.42 -14.29
C ASN A 117 21.85 36.59 -13.60
N ASN A 118 22.85 37.05 -14.36
CA ASN A 118 24.17 37.40 -13.82
C ASN A 118 24.22 38.76 -13.08
N ASN A 119 23.10 39.47 -12.93
CA ASN A 119 23.02 40.78 -12.28
C ASN A 119 21.75 40.90 -11.43
N SER A 120 21.91 40.70 -10.12
CA SER A 120 20.87 40.59 -9.09
C SER A 120 19.80 41.69 -9.01
N ASN A 121 19.91 42.76 -9.82
CA ASN A 121 19.03 43.92 -9.78
C ASN A 121 17.98 43.95 -10.91
N ASN A 122 17.99 43.01 -11.86
CA ASN A 122 16.96 42.93 -12.92
C ASN A 122 16.79 41.50 -13.44
N PRO A 123 15.89 40.67 -12.89
CA PRO A 123 15.74 39.28 -13.30
C PRO A 123 15.33 39.16 -14.78
N ASP A 124 15.97 38.26 -15.53
CA ASP A 124 15.74 38.03 -16.96
C ASP A 124 15.30 36.58 -17.21
N CYS A 125 14.02 36.42 -17.51
CA CYS A 125 13.39 35.13 -17.75
C CYS A 125 13.88 34.44 -19.02
N GLN A 126 14.26 35.20 -20.04
CA GLN A 126 14.82 34.64 -21.26
C GLN A 126 16.22 34.11 -21.02
N PHE A 127 17.05 34.86 -20.28
CA PHE A 127 18.37 34.40 -19.86
C PHE A 127 18.29 33.15 -18.97
N SER A 128 17.37 33.16 -17.99
CA SER A 128 17.14 32.03 -17.08
C SER A 128 16.80 30.76 -17.84
N ALA A 129 15.81 30.85 -18.73
CA ALA A 129 15.34 29.74 -19.53
C ALA A 129 16.45 29.21 -20.45
N LEU A 130 17.23 30.09 -21.08
CA LEU A 130 18.34 29.70 -21.95
C LEU A 130 19.45 28.99 -21.17
N THR A 131 19.76 29.47 -19.96
CA THR A 131 20.74 28.85 -19.07
C THR A 131 20.33 27.44 -18.70
N MET A 132 19.07 27.25 -18.28
CA MET A 132 18.52 25.95 -17.94
C MET A 132 18.47 25.01 -19.14
N ARG A 133 17.96 25.49 -20.27
CA ARG A 133 17.87 24.77 -21.55
C ARG A 133 19.24 24.25 -21.99
N ASN A 134 20.25 25.10 -22.01
CA ASN A 134 21.58 24.70 -22.46
C ASN A 134 22.21 23.63 -21.54
N ALA A 135 21.94 23.69 -20.23
CA ALA A 135 22.36 22.65 -19.29
C ALA A 135 21.69 21.30 -19.58
N ILE A 136 20.39 21.31 -19.89
CA ILE A 136 19.62 20.09 -20.25
C ILE A 136 20.10 19.52 -21.59
N ILE A 137 20.33 20.36 -22.61
CA ILE A 137 20.90 19.93 -23.90
C ILE A 137 22.29 19.31 -23.69
N GLN A 138 23.13 19.94 -22.88
CA GLN A 138 24.47 19.40 -22.59
C GLN A 138 24.37 18.04 -21.89
N PHE A 139 23.49 17.91 -20.90
CA PHE A 139 23.20 16.64 -20.24
C PHE A 139 22.75 15.56 -21.24
N ALA A 140 21.73 15.87 -22.05
CA ALA A 140 21.19 14.98 -23.06
C ALA A 140 22.24 14.53 -24.08
N SER A 141 23.17 15.41 -24.46
CA SER A 141 24.25 15.08 -25.40
C SER A 141 25.21 13.99 -24.89
N GLY A 142 25.27 13.77 -23.58
CA GLY A 142 26.05 12.69 -22.96
C GLY A 142 25.36 11.32 -22.99
N ILE A 143 24.08 11.26 -23.39
CA ILE A 143 23.26 10.04 -23.34
C ILE A 143 23.17 9.42 -24.73
N SER A 144 23.50 8.13 -24.85
CA SER A 144 23.33 7.40 -26.10
C SER A 144 21.86 7.23 -26.46
N VAL A 145 21.55 7.35 -27.74
CA VAL A 145 20.21 7.05 -28.25
C VAL A 145 20.04 5.54 -28.25
N THR A 146 18.98 5.05 -27.59
CA THR A 146 18.58 3.66 -27.65
C THR A 146 17.74 3.47 -28.91
N GLY A 147 18.28 2.74 -29.88
CA GLY A 147 17.54 2.33 -31.07
C GLY A 147 16.64 1.13 -30.76
N ILE A 148 15.57 1.00 -31.54
CA ILE A 148 14.70 -0.18 -31.48
C ILE A 148 15.47 -1.38 -31.99
N ASP A 149 15.40 -2.47 -31.24
CA ASP A 149 15.92 -3.75 -31.70
C ASP A 149 15.19 -4.16 -33.00
N PRO A 150 15.89 -4.24 -34.14
CA PRO A 150 15.27 -4.52 -35.43
C PRO A 150 14.66 -5.93 -35.53
N ALA A 151 14.93 -6.82 -34.57
CA ALA A 151 14.28 -8.13 -34.50
C ALA A 151 12.84 -8.06 -33.98
N LEU A 152 12.46 -6.98 -33.29
CA LEU A 152 11.13 -6.84 -32.72
C LEU A 152 10.06 -6.72 -33.82
N VAL A 153 8.98 -7.47 -33.67
CA VAL A 153 7.73 -7.23 -34.40
C VAL A 153 7.00 -6.12 -33.66
N THR A 154 6.92 -4.92 -34.24
CA THR A 154 6.38 -3.73 -33.56
C THR A 154 5.10 -3.21 -34.21
N SER A 155 4.21 -2.64 -33.39
CA SER A 155 3.15 -1.75 -33.88
C SER A 155 3.74 -0.41 -34.34
N GLY A 156 2.88 0.46 -34.90
CA GLY A 156 3.13 1.89 -34.92
C GLY A 156 3.20 2.48 -33.51
N ALA A 157 3.78 3.66 -33.39
CA ALA A 157 4.04 4.33 -32.12
C ALA A 157 3.15 5.56 -31.90
N LEU A 158 2.89 5.87 -30.64
CA LEU A 158 2.02 6.99 -30.22
C LEU A 158 2.54 7.63 -28.94
N THR A 159 2.36 8.94 -28.80
CA THR A 159 2.43 9.61 -27.50
C THR A 159 1.06 9.62 -26.82
N PHE A 160 1.03 9.93 -25.52
CA PHE A 160 -0.23 10.10 -24.80
C PHE A 160 -1.13 11.17 -25.43
N GLY A 161 -0.54 12.30 -25.85
CA GLY A 161 -1.26 13.43 -26.47
C GLY A 161 -1.91 13.10 -27.82
N GLU A 162 -1.39 12.10 -28.54
CA GLU A 162 -1.96 11.60 -29.81
C GLU A 162 -3.16 10.66 -29.60
N GLY A 163 -3.39 10.21 -28.37
CA GLY A 163 -4.56 9.42 -28.01
C GLY A 163 -5.86 10.20 -28.14
N LEU A 164 -6.93 9.53 -28.57
CA LEU A 164 -8.26 10.13 -28.65
C LEU A 164 -8.81 10.30 -27.23
N ILE A 165 -9.32 11.48 -26.88
CA ILE A 165 -9.99 11.66 -25.59
C ILE A 165 -11.12 10.62 -25.50
N ALA A 166 -11.06 9.76 -24.49
CA ALA A 166 -12.13 8.84 -24.14
C ALA A 166 -13.19 9.65 -23.40
N SER A 167 -13.90 10.50 -24.15
CA SER A 167 -15.02 11.28 -23.63
C SER A 167 -16.18 10.33 -23.35
N GLY A 168 -16.30 9.94 -22.09
CA GLY A 168 -17.51 9.34 -21.56
C GLY A 168 -17.36 7.87 -21.20
N GLY A 169 -17.06 7.61 -19.92
CA GLY A 169 -17.96 6.71 -19.21
C GLY A 169 -19.36 7.33 -19.27
N ASN A 170 -20.42 6.52 -19.30
CA ASN A 170 -21.80 6.98 -19.23
C ASN A 170 -22.06 7.65 -17.86
N ARG A 171 -21.43 8.79 -17.54
CA ARG A 171 -21.66 9.53 -16.30
C ARG A 171 -23.04 10.19 -16.37
N TYR A 172 -23.81 10.05 -15.31
CA TYR A 172 -25.04 10.77 -15.11
C TYR A 172 -24.74 12.23 -14.77
N GLU A 173 -25.12 13.14 -15.68
CA GLU A 173 -24.88 14.59 -15.54
C GLU A 173 -26.16 15.43 -15.46
N ASN A 174 -27.35 14.81 -15.57
CA ASN A 174 -28.60 15.57 -15.44
C ASN A 174 -28.72 16.17 -14.04
N ASN A 175 -29.29 17.37 -13.95
CA ASN A 175 -29.47 18.14 -12.71
C ASN A 175 -28.18 18.70 -12.09
N ILE A 176 -27.02 18.59 -12.77
CA ILE A 176 -25.82 19.33 -12.38
C ILE A 176 -26.10 20.83 -12.49
N ILE A 177 -25.79 21.58 -11.43
CA ILE A 177 -25.86 23.05 -11.39
C ILE A 177 -24.50 23.72 -11.28
N ALA A 178 -23.45 22.97 -10.92
CA ALA A 178 -22.05 23.40 -10.95
C ALA A 178 -21.13 22.19 -11.16
N LYS A 179 -20.08 22.32 -11.98
CA LYS A 179 -19.15 21.23 -12.32
C LYS A 179 -17.73 21.75 -12.51
N TRP A 180 -16.75 21.13 -11.85
CA TRP A 180 -15.33 21.42 -12.00
C TRP A 180 -14.54 20.16 -12.32
N GLU A 181 -13.92 20.14 -13.50
CA GLU A 181 -13.14 19.01 -14.01
C GLU A 181 -11.62 19.24 -13.93
N PHE A 182 -11.18 20.44 -13.55
CA PHE A 182 -9.76 20.79 -13.36
C PHE A 182 -8.86 20.48 -14.57
N LYS A 183 -9.37 20.74 -15.78
CA LYS A 183 -8.67 20.52 -17.05
C LYS A 183 -7.67 21.60 -17.46
N ALA A 184 -7.68 22.76 -16.79
CA ALA A 184 -6.85 23.90 -17.23
C ALA A 184 -5.34 23.66 -17.07
N GLY A 185 -4.93 22.85 -16.08
CA GLY A 185 -3.53 22.41 -15.90
C GLY A 185 -2.55 23.50 -15.45
N ALA A 186 -2.94 24.78 -15.46
CA ALA A 186 -2.13 25.92 -15.04
C ALA A 186 -3.01 27.12 -14.65
N GLY A 187 -2.38 28.15 -14.07
CA GLY A 187 -3.06 29.38 -13.64
C GLY A 187 -3.79 29.25 -12.30
N ASN A 188 -4.55 30.28 -11.93
CA ASN A 188 -5.23 30.37 -10.63
C ASN A 188 -6.77 30.41 -10.74
N VAL A 189 -7.33 30.07 -11.90
CA VAL A 189 -8.78 30.10 -12.14
C VAL A 189 -9.26 28.70 -12.50
N VAL A 190 -10.33 28.26 -11.86
CA VAL A 190 -11.05 27.02 -12.20
C VAL A 190 -12.46 27.38 -12.62
N SER A 191 -12.77 27.16 -13.89
CA SER A 191 -14.09 27.45 -14.45
C SER A 191 -15.12 26.40 -14.04
N ASP A 192 -16.33 26.84 -13.73
CA ASP A 192 -17.50 25.98 -13.69
C ASP A 192 -17.98 25.69 -15.12
N VAL A 193 -17.94 24.41 -15.50
CA VAL A 193 -18.23 23.91 -16.84
C VAL A 193 -19.60 23.21 -16.93
N SER A 194 -20.49 23.44 -15.96
CA SER A 194 -21.86 22.89 -15.98
C SER A 194 -22.72 23.45 -17.13
N GLY A 195 -22.41 24.65 -17.61
CA GLY A 195 -23.24 25.36 -18.60
C GLY A 195 -24.57 25.89 -18.02
N ILE A 196 -24.75 25.88 -16.71
CA ILE A 196 -26.00 26.29 -16.03
C ILE A 196 -25.82 27.61 -15.27
N GLY A 197 -26.64 28.60 -15.65
CA GLY A 197 -26.69 29.91 -14.98
C GLY A 197 -25.38 30.68 -15.08
N GLU A 198 -25.14 31.58 -14.11
CA GLU A 198 -23.84 32.24 -13.95
C GLU A 198 -22.79 31.20 -13.50
N PRO A 199 -21.63 31.08 -14.18
CA PRO A 199 -20.59 30.14 -13.79
C PRO A 199 -20.07 30.43 -12.38
N LEU A 200 -20.03 29.39 -11.54
CA LEU A 200 -19.47 29.47 -10.19
C LEU A 200 -17.94 29.30 -10.24
N THR A 201 -17.26 30.25 -10.89
CA THR A 201 -15.81 30.23 -11.10
C THR A 201 -15.05 30.32 -9.77
N LEU A 202 -14.04 29.47 -9.60
CA LEU A 202 -13.19 29.43 -8.40
C LEU A 202 -11.86 30.13 -8.65
N THR A 203 -11.41 30.89 -7.66
CA THR A 203 -10.06 31.46 -7.61
C THR A 203 -9.21 30.65 -6.64
N LEU A 204 -8.06 30.17 -7.11
CA LEU A 204 -7.06 29.44 -6.33
C LEU A 204 -6.14 30.44 -5.60
N THR A 205 -5.96 30.23 -4.30
CA THR A 205 -5.14 31.08 -3.42
C THR A 205 -4.31 30.22 -2.47
N GLY A 206 -3.13 30.70 -2.06
CA GLY A 206 -2.24 29.98 -1.14
C GLY A 206 -1.43 28.89 -1.87
N ASN A 207 -1.10 27.81 -1.14
CA ASN A 207 -0.24 26.76 -1.66
C ASN A 207 -1.06 25.65 -2.35
N TYR A 208 -1.07 25.68 -3.69
CA TYR A 208 -1.74 24.68 -4.52
C TYR A 208 -0.85 24.29 -5.71
N SER A 209 -1.13 23.15 -6.33
CA SER A 209 -0.46 22.69 -7.54
C SER A 209 -1.44 21.98 -8.47
N TRP A 210 -1.33 22.20 -9.77
CA TRP A 210 -2.05 21.38 -10.74
C TRP A 210 -1.40 19.99 -10.80
N VAL A 211 -2.23 18.95 -10.79
CA VAL A 211 -1.74 17.57 -10.93
C VAL A 211 -2.02 17.05 -12.34
N GLY A 212 -1.06 16.29 -12.88
CA GLY A 212 -1.19 15.67 -14.20
C GLY A 212 -2.38 14.70 -14.24
N GLY A 213 -3.07 14.59 -15.39
CA GLY A 213 -4.29 13.80 -15.53
C GLY A 213 -5.56 14.45 -14.98
N TYR A 214 -5.58 15.80 -14.93
CA TYR A 214 -6.64 16.68 -14.40
C TYR A 214 -6.78 16.67 -12.86
N GLY A 215 -6.73 17.84 -12.22
CA GLY A 215 -6.91 17.98 -10.78
C GLY A 215 -6.09 19.10 -10.15
N ILE A 216 -6.36 19.34 -8.87
CA ILE A 216 -5.63 20.27 -8.02
C ILE A 216 -5.20 19.58 -6.74
N GLU A 217 -3.95 19.77 -6.34
CA GLU A 217 -3.42 19.47 -5.02
C GLU A 217 -3.44 20.73 -4.15
N PHE A 218 -3.96 20.58 -2.93
CA PHE A 218 -3.93 21.58 -1.87
C PHE A 218 -2.89 21.17 -0.83
N ALA A 219 -1.91 22.05 -0.61
CA ALA A 219 -0.87 21.92 0.41
C ALA A 219 -0.92 23.10 1.40
N GLY A 220 -2.14 23.49 1.79
CA GLY A 220 -2.43 24.70 2.56
C GLY A 220 -3.03 25.86 1.73
N GLY A 221 -3.41 25.60 0.48
CA GLY A 221 -4.17 26.54 -0.37
C GLY A 221 -5.67 26.25 -0.36
N ARG A 222 -6.43 27.07 -1.10
CA ARG A 222 -7.87 26.90 -1.29
C ARG A 222 -8.33 27.34 -2.68
N ALA A 223 -9.45 26.81 -3.15
CA ALA A 223 -10.20 27.36 -4.27
C ALA A 223 -11.50 27.97 -3.74
N GLN A 224 -11.86 29.18 -4.19
CA GLN A 224 -13.02 29.89 -3.65
C GLN A 224 -13.83 30.62 -4.75
N ALA A 225 -15.15 30.45 -4.72
CA ALA A 225 -16.10 31.23 -5.52
C ALA A 225 -16.40 32.60 -4.88
N SER A 226 -16.93 33.53 -5.68
CA SER A 226 -17.41 34.81 -5.15
C SER A 226 -18.62 34.62 -4.22
N ILE A 227 -18.63 35.35 -3.09
CA ILE A 227 -19.79 35.44 -2.19
C ILE A 227 -21.00 36.14 -2.81
N THR A 228 -20.83 36.80 -3.95
CA THR A 228 -21.92 37.48 -4.67
C THR A 228 -22.69 36.53 -5.60
N ASN A 229 -22.18 35.32 -5.84
CA ASN A 229 -22.85 34.33 -6.67
C ASN A 229 -23.73 33.43 -5.79
N SER A 230 -25.03 33.67 -5.79
CA SER A 230 -26.03 32.95 -4.99
C SER A 230 -26.57 31.68 -5.66
N LYS A 231 -25.99 31.23 -6.78
CA LYS A 231 -26.56 30.16 -7.60
C LYS A 231 -26.94 28.90 -6.82
N LEU A 232 -26.08 28.43 -5.92
CA LEU A 232 -26.38 27.22 -5.13
C LEU A 232 -27.55 27.45 -4.18
N TYR A 233 -27.62 28.62 -3.53
CA TYR A 233 -28.76 29.03 -2.71
C TYR A 233 -30.05 29.07 -3.53
N ASP A 234 -30.06 29.76 -4.68
CA ASP A 234 -31.26 29.95 -5.50
C ASP A 234 -31.82 28.62 -6.06
N ARG A 235 -30.93 27.64 -6.29
CA ARG A 235 -31.32 26.34 -6.86
C ARG A 235 -31.70 25.31 -5.82
N ILE A 236 -31.19 25.41 -4.59
CA ILE A 236 -31.34 24.36 -3.56
C ILE A 236 -32.26 24.81 -2.42
N ASP A 237 -32.11 26.03 -1.90
CA ASP A 237 -32.85 26.46 -0.71
C ASP A 237 -34.32 26.74 -1.04
N GLU A 238 -35.24 26.10 -0.31
CA GLU A 238 -36.69 26.22 -0.57
C GLU A 238 -37.19 27.65 -0.37
N SER A 239 -36.56 28.44 0.51
CA SER A 239 -36.96 29.84 0.73
C SER A 239 -36.68 30.73 -0.48
N ALA A 240 -35.77 30.30 -1.36
CA ALA A 240 -35.48 30.92 -2.64
C ALA A 240 -36.30 30.34 -3.81
N GLY A 241 -37.14 29.33 -3.56
CA GLY A 241 -37.82 28.55 -4.60
C GLY A 241 -36.97 27.43 -5.21
N GLY A 242 -35.89 27.03 -4.53
CA GLY A 242 -35.05 25.90 -4.90
C GLY A 242 -35.72 24.54 -4.72
N SER A 243 -34.99 23.49 -5.04
CA SER A 243 -35.46 22.10 -5.00
C SER A 243 -35.73 21.55 -3.59
N GLY A 244 -35.08 22.12 -2.57
CA GLY A 244 -35.03 21.60 -1.21
C GLY A 244 -34.10 20.39 -1.04
N GLU A 245 -33.50 19.89 -2.12
CA GLU A 245 -32.68 18.69 -2.14
C GLU A 245 -31.47 18.85 -3.05
N TYR A 246 -30.39 18.14 -2.76
CA TYR A 246 -29.18 18.25 -3.56
C TYR A 246 -28.25 17.05 -3.36
N SER A 247 -27.28 16.93 -4.27
CA SER A 247 -26.15 16.03 -4.12
C SER A 247 -24.82 16.74 -4.34
N ILE A 248 -23.79 16.32 -3.60
CA ILE A 248 -22.40 16.69 -3.83
C ILE A 248 -21.70 15.44 -4.35
N GLU A 249 -21.02 15.53 -5.47
CA GLU A 249 -20.13 14.48 -5.96
C GLU A 249 -18.70 14.99 -6.02
N ALA A 250 -17.76 14.21 -5.50
CA ALA A 250 -16.34 14.54 -5.57
C ALA A 250 -15.46 13.31 -5.77
N TRP A 251 -14.33 13.51 -6.44
CA TRP A 251 -13.23 12.56 -6.50
C TRP A 251 -12.02 13.17 -5.79
N VAL A 252 -11.62 12.58 -4.68
CA VAL A 252 -10.64 13.17 -3.75
C VAL A 252 -9.54 12.17 -3.37
N VAL A 253 -8.35 12.69 -3.08
CA VAL A 253 -7.22 11.94 -2.52
C VAL A 253 -6.74 12.66 -1.26
N PRO A 254 -7.16 12.26 -0.06
CA PRO A 254 -6.56 12.76 1.18
C PRO A 254 -5.05 12.55 1.20
N ALA A 255 -4.27 13.55 1.61
CA ALA A 255 -2.81 13.41 1.70
C ALA A 255 -2.38 12.37 2.76
N ASN A 256 -3.20 12.19 3.79
CA ASN A 256 -3.06 11.17 4.83
C ASN A 256 -4.39 11.04 5.60
N VAL A 257 -4.45 10.05 6.49
CA VAL A 257 -5.62 9.70 7.31
C VAL A 257 -5.61 10.30 8.72
N SER A 258 -4.65 11.18 9.02
CA SER A 258 -4.45 11.75 10.37
C SER A 258 -4.91 13.21 10.50
N GLN A 259 -5.47 13.79 9.43
CA GLN A 259 -5.95 15.16 9.45
C GLN A 259 -7.26 15.27 10.23
N GLN A 260 -7.39 16.27 11.09
CA GLN A 260 -8.57 16.45 11.94
C GLN A 260 -9.23 17.80 11.66
N ASP A 261 -10.57 17.80 11.59
CA ASP A 261 -11.41 18.97 11.34
C ASP A 261 -10.95 19.80 10.12
N ARG A 262 -10.80 19.15 8.96
CA ARG A 262 -10.32 19.78 7.71
C ARG A 262 -11.38 19.84 6.62
N THR A 263 -11.56 21.00 6.01
CA THR A 263 -12.58 21.23 4.98
C THR A 263 -12.12 20.73 3.62
N ILE A 264 -12.82 19.75 3.06
CA ILE A 264 -12.62 19.29 1.68
C ILE A 264 -13.44 20.17 0.73
N ILE A 265 -14.76 20.26 0.98
CA ILE A 265 -15.71 21.09 0.22
C ILE A 265 -16.61 21.85 1.20
N GLY A 266 -16.85 23.13 0.95
CA GLY A 266 -17.75 23.94 1.76
C GLY A 266 -18.63 24.86 0.92
N TYR A 267 -19.81 25.20 1.44
CA TYR A 267 -20.56 26.39 1.06
C TYR A 267 -20.79 27.18 2.34
N ASP A 268 -19.84 28.04 2.67
CA ASP A 268 -19.70 28.60 4.02
C ASP A 268 -19.22 30.05 4.06
N LEU A 269 -19.31 30.65 5.25
CA LEU A 269 -18.71 31.94 5.60
C LEU A 269 -17.47 31.78 6.52
N GLY A 270 -17.03 30.53 6.77
CA GLY A 270 -15.96 30.21 7.71
C GLY A 270 -16.34 29.17 8.76
N ASN A 271 -15.77 29.31 9.95
CA ASN A 271 -15.71 28.25 10.95
C ASN A 271 -17.02 27.87 11.68
N ASP A 272 -17.99 28.78 11.78
CA ASP A 272 -19.20 28.57 12.60
C ASP A 272 -20.51 28.86 11.84
N ALA A 273 -20.43 29.12 10.53
CA ALA A 273 -21.59 29.46 9.70
C ALA A 273 -21.46 28.82 8.32
N ARG A 274 -22.24 27.74 8.11
CA ARG A 274 -22.14 26.87 6.93
C ARG A 274 -23.53 26.56 6.41
N ASN A 275 -23.72 26.60 5.10
CA ASN A 275 -24.89 25.98 4.48
C ASN A 275 -24.65 24.47 4.38
N PHE A 276 -23.47 24.07 3.91
CA PHE A 276 -22.99 22.70 4.03
C PHE A 276 -21.46 22.63 4.11
N ASN A 277 -20.95 21.49 4.58
CA ASN A 277 -19.51 21.21 4.61
C ASN A 277 -19.26 19.70 4.59
N LEU A 278 -18.41 19.27 3.65
CA LEU A 278 -17.79 17.95 3.61
C LEU A 278 -16.35 18.10 4.14
N ALA A 279 -16.05 17.39 5.21
CA ALA A 279 -14.80 17.49 5.94
C ALA A 279 -14.14 16.10 6.12
N GLN A 280 -12.84 16.13 6.38
CA GLN A 280 -12.09 15.01 6.93
C GLN A 280 -11.92 15.21 8.45
N ASN A 281 -12.24 14.16 9.20
CA ASN A 281 -11.87 14.03 10.61
C ASN A 281 -11.23 12.66 10.84
N LEU A 282 -9.90 12.63 10.96
CA LEU A 282 -9.08 11.43 10.96
C LEU A 282 -9.44 10.50 9.78
N TYR A 283 -9.91 9.29 10.09
CA TYR A 283 -10.30 8.26 9.14
C TYR A 283 -11.76 8.39 8.65
N ASN A 284 -12.43 9.50 8.95
CA ASN A 284 -13.82 9.71 8.62
C ASN A 284 -14.06 10.86 7.65
N TYR A 285 -15.09 10.68 6.82
CA TYR A 285 -15.78 11.78 6.19
C TYR A 285 -16.87 12.29 7.14
N GLU A 286 -16.92 13.62 7.32
CA GLU A 286 -17.97 14.31 8.06
C GLU A 286 -18.78 15.23 7.15
N PHE A 287 -20.09 15.21 7.31
CA PHE A 287 -21.01 16.06 6.57
C PHE A 287 -21.89 16.89 7.49
N ARG A 288 -21.73 18.20 7.42
CA ARG A 288 -22.62 19.20 8.05
C ARG A 288 -23.57 19.75 7.00
N ASN A 289 -24.85 19.83 7.35
CA ASN A 289 -25.89 20.36 6.49
C ASN A 289 -26.81 21.25 7.32
N ARG A 290 -26.95 22.50 6.91
CA ARG A 290 -27.82 23.45 7.59
C ARG A 290 -29.26 23.26 7.16
N THR A 291 -30.14 23.09 8.14
CA THR A 291 -31.56 22.86 7.94
C THR A 291 -32.36 23.68 8.95
N SER A 292 -33.69 23.62 8.90
CA SER A 292 -34.57 24.29 9.87
C SER A 292 -34.40 23.83 11.33
N THR A 293 -33.72 22.71 11.59
CA THR A 293 -33.53 22.15 12.93
C THR A 293 -32.07 22.06 13.38
N SER A 294 -31.12 22.42 12.52
CA SER A 294 -29.70 22.49 12.88
C SER A 294 -29.34 23.87 13.43
N ASP A 295 -28.13 24.00 13.98
CA ASP A 295 -27.55 25.32 14.21
C ASP A 295 -27.08 25.97 12.89
N ALA A 296 -26.56 27.20 12.97
CA ALA A 296 -26.03 27.94 11.81
C ALA A 296 -24.81 27.28 11.16
N ASN A 297 -24.19 26.32 11.86
CA ASN A 297 -23.03 25.57 11.41
C ASN A 297 -23.40 24.20 10.80
N GLY A 298 -24.68 23.83 10.81
CA GLY A 298 -25.16 22.54 10.33
C GLY A 298 -24.87 21.36 11.25
N ASN A 299 -24.68 21.61 12.56
CA ASN A 299 -24.49 20.55 13.55
C ASN A 299 -25.83 19.90 13.97
N PRO A 300 -25.80 18.62 14.40
CA PRO A 300 -24.63 17.73 14.44
C PRO A 300 -24.20 17.26 13.05
N ALA A 301 -22.92 16.94 12.87
CA ALA A 301 -22.42 16.34 11.62
C ALA A 301 -22.85 14.87 11.49
N LEU A 302 -23.12 14.41 10.27
CA LEU A 302 -23.16 12.99 9.94
C LEU A 302 -21.73 12.52 9.65
N ALA A 303 -21.23 11.52 10.37
CA ALA A 303 -19.90 10.97 10.16
C ALA A 303 -19.97 9.51 9.69
N THR A 304 -18.97 9.08 8.93
CA THR A 304 -18.73 7.65 8.69
C THR A 304 -18.36 6.92 9.99
N PRO A 305 -18.58 5.60 10.10
CA PRO A 305 -18.27 4.86 11.32
C PRO A 305 -16.77 4.81 11.62
N ASP A 306 -16.34 5.23 12.82
CA ASP A 306 -14.93 5.27 13.24
C ASP A 306 -14.20 3.93 13.01
N ALA A 307 -14.84 2.81 13.38
CA ALA A 307 -14.25 1.48 13.30
C ALA A 307 -14.10 0.96 11.86
N ALA A 308 -14.74 1.60 10.88
CA ALA A 308 -14.66 1.22 9.47
C ALA A 308 -13.50 1.89 8.74
N GLU A 309 -12.89 2.92 9.32
CA GLU A 309 -11.77 3.68 8.75
C GLU A 309 -11.97 4.00 7.26
N VAL A 310 -13.16 4.52 6.91
CA VAL A 310 -13.64 4.59 5.51
C VAL A 310 -12.75 5.48 4.65
N LEU A 311 -12.25 6.59 5.21
CA LEU A 311 -11.38 7.52 4.49
C LEU A 311 -9.95 6.95 4.43
N GLN A 312 -9.42 6.88 3.22
CA GLN A 312 -8.09 6.33 2.91
C GLN A 312 -7.27 7.35 2.13
N ALA A 313 -5.93 7.25 2.21
CA ALA A 313 -5.01 8.12 1.47
C ALA A 313 -4.84 7.70 0.00
N THR A 314 -5.95 7.32 -0.65
CA THR A 314 -6.03 6.89 -2.05
C THR A 314 -7.16 7.63 -2.76
N LEU A 315 -7.25 7.54 -4.08
CA LEU A 315 -8.36 8.13 -4.82
C LEU A 315 -9.68 7.46 -4.42
N GLN A 316 -10.62 8.26 -3.91
CA GLN A 316 -11.95 7.83 -3.51
C GLN A 316 -13.02 8.69 -4.15
N HIS A 317 -14.12 8.04 -4.55
CA HIS A 317 -15.34 8.70 -5.00
C HIS A 317 -16.23 8.92 -3.78
N VAL A 318 -16.58 10.16 -3.50
CA VAL A 318 -17.42 10.53 -2.35
C VAL A 318 -18.65 11.22 -2.88
N VAL A 319 -19.82 10.70 -2.51
CA VAL A 319 -21.11 11.33 -2.82
C VAL A 319 -21.88 11.59 -1.54
N ILE A 320 -22.41 12.79 -1.42
CA ILE A 320 -23.32 13.19 -0.37
C ILE A 320 -24.68 13.48 -0.99
N THR A 321 -25.75 13.03 -0.36
CA THR A 321 -27.11 13.37 -0.75
C THR A 321 -27.86 13.96 0.43
N SER A 322 -28.70 14.96 0.23
CA SER A 322 -29.57 15.52 1.27
C SER A 322 -30.92 15.92 0.71
N SER A 323 -32.01 15.46 1.32
CA SER A 323 -33.37 15.91 1.03
C SER A 323 -34.22 16.02 2.30
N PRO A 324 -35.34 16.75 2.26
CA PRO A 324 -36.30 16.82 3.36
C PRO A 324 -37.11 15.52 3.52
N THR A 325 -36.95 14.52 2.64
CA THR A 325 -37.70 13.25 2.69
C THR A 325 -36.84 12.07 3.11
N ASP A 326 -35.62 11.98 2.58
CA ASP A 326 -34.73 10.83 2.73
C ASP A 326 -33.57 11.11 3.69
N GLY A 327 -33.51 12.33 4.23
CA GLY A 327 -32.46 12.81 5.11
C GLY A 327 -31.14 12.99 4.37
N ARG A 328 -30.03 12.83 5.08
CA ARG A 328 -28.68 12.96 4.54
C ARG A 328 -27.93 11.64 4.55
N ARG A 329 -27.12 11.39 3.52
CA ARG A 329 -26.38 10.14 3.32
C ARG A 329 -24.97 10.40 2.80
N ILE A 330 -24.04 9.52 3.14
CA ILE A 330 -22.67 9.49 2.65
C ILE A 330 -22.46 8.17 1.90
N PHE A 331 -21.97 8.28 0.68
CA PHE A 331 -21.54 7.17 -0.15
C PHE A 331 -20.04 7.30 -0.44
N VAL A 332 -19.32 6.19 -0.36
CA VAL A 332 -17.90 6.12 -0.74
C VAL A 332 -17.72 4.95 -1.70
N ASN A 333 -17.09 5.22 -2.85
CA ASN A 333 -16.84 4.26 -3.92
C ASN A 333 -18.12 3.51 -4.38
N GLY A 334 -19.21 4.25 -4.57
CA GLY A 334 -20.49 3.69 -5.00
C GLY A 334 -21.36 3.07 -3.90
N VAL A 335 -20.85 2.95 -2.66
CA VAL A 335 -21.52 2.23 -1.56
C VAL A 335 -21.97 3.19 -0.47
N GLU A 336 -23.21 3.05 0.04
CA GLU A 336 -23.69 3.81 1.21
C GLU A 336 -22.92 3.38 2.46
N VAL A 337 -22.31 4.35 3.16
CA VAL A 337 -21.50 4.10 4.36
C VAL A 337 -22.09 4.73 5.62
N ALA A 338 -22.91 5.78 5.48
CA ALA A 338 -23.58 6.43 6.60
C ALA A 338 -24.89 7.09 6.15
N ALA A 339 -25.89 7.11 7.03
CA ALA A 339 -27.17 7.75 6.79
C ALA A 339 -27.76 8.31 8.08
N ASP A 340 -28.42 9.46 7.95
CA ASP A 340 -29.28 10.08 8.96
C ASP A 340 -30.61 10.41 8.28
N PRO A 341 -31.66 9.59 8.49
CA PRO A 341 -32.93 9.70 7.76
C PRO A 341 -33.82 10.85 8.28
N ALA A 342 -33.32 11.74 9.14
CA ALA A 342 -34.08 12.85 9.65
C ALA A 342 -34.52 13.81 8.51
N ALA A 343 -35.84 13.86 8.30
CA ALA A 343 -36.51 14.69 7.31
C ALA A 343 -36.61 16.15 7.79
N THR A 344 -35.73 17.03 7.31
CA THR A 344 -35.69 18.44 7.73
C THR A 344 -35.58 19.37 6.52
N PRO A 345 -36.48 20.36 6.36
CA PRO A 345 -36.42 21.33 5.26
C PRO A 345 -35.11 22.12 5.22
N ILE A 346 -34.62 22.34 3.99
CA ILE A 346 -33.52 23.25 3.67
C ILE A 346 -34.14 24.59 3.24
N ASN A 347 -34.31 25.50 4.20
CA ASN A 347 -34.96 26.80 3.99
C ASN A 347 -34.37 27.92 4.86
N THR A 348 -33.14 27.74 5.32
CA THR A 348 -32.45 28.69 6.22
C THR A 348 -31.04 29.04 5.75
N TRP A 349 -30.69 28.71 4.50
CA TRP A 349 -29.37 28.98 3.96
C TRP A 349 -29.12 30.48 3.78
N GLY A 350 -27.85 30.88 3.93
CA GLY A 350 -27.43 32.24 3.56
C GLY A 350 -27.08 32.31 2.07
N ASN A 351 -27.50 33.39 1.40
CA ASN A 351 -27.25 33.60 -0.03
C ASN A 351 -25.88 34.24 -0.33
N ASN A 352 -25.15 34.68 0.69
CA ASN A 352 -23.88 35.39 0.61
C ASN A 352 -22.67 34.51 1.02
N TYR A 353 -22.80 33.20 0.87
CA TYR A 353 -21.81 32.20 1.30
C TYR A 353 -20.90 31.86 0.11
N ALA A 354 -19.66 31.46 0.34
CA ALA A 354 -18.73 31.10 -0.71
C ALA A 354 -18.65 29.58 -0.87
N PHE A 355 -18.69 29.10 -2.11
CA PHE A 355 -18.28 27.72 -2.40
C PHE A 355 -16.77 27.63 -2.33
N VAL A 356 -16.25 26.66 -1.58
CA VAL A 356 -14.81 26.50 -1.32
C VAL A 356 -14.36 25.06 -1.45
N LEU A 357 -13.09 24.89 -1.83
CA LEU A 357 -12.36 23.62 -1.82
C LEU A 357 -11.04 23.79 -1.07
N GLY A 358 -10.65 22.80 -0.26
CA GLY A 358 -9.34 22.72 0.39
C GLY A 358 -9.17 23.57 1.67
N ALA A 359 -10.06 24.51 1.96
CA ALA A 359 -10.13 25.25 3.22
C ALA A 359 -11.54 25.84 3.40
N ASP A 360 -11.83 26.42 4.56
CA ASP A 360 -13.03 27.24 4.74
C ASP A 360 -12.91 28.61 4.02
N ALA A 361 -14.01 29.38 3.96
CA ALA A 361 -14.03 30.69 3.32
C ALA A 361 -13.10 31.74 3.95
N THR A 362 -12.61 31.51 5.17
CA THR A 362 -11.63 32.37 5.86
C THR A 362 -10.18 31.94 5.63
N GLY A 363 -9.94 30.77 5.03
CA GLY A 363 -8.62 30.18 4.85
C GLY A 363 -8.10 29.39 6.05
N ASN A 364 -8.98 29.00 6.96
CA ASN A 364 -8.69 28.11 8.08
C ASN A 364 -9.12 26.67 7.75
N ASN A 365 -8.81 25.74 8.66
CA ASN A 365 -9.09 24.31 8.53
C ASN A 365 -8.59 23.71 7.20
N ASN A 366 -7.38 24.12 6.81
CA ASN A 366 -6.75 23.74 5.55
C ASN A 366 -6.61 22.22 5.44
N TRP A 367 -7.26 21.66 4.44
CA TRP A 367 -7.14 20.27 4.06
C TRP A 367 -5.97 20.07 3.11
N LEU A 368 -5.21 19.01 3.35
CA LEU A 368 -4.12 18.57 2.51
C LEU A 368 -4.61 17.39 1.68
N GLY A 369 -4.52 17.49 0.36
CA GLY A 369 -4.98 16.44 -0.54
C GLY A 369 -5.28 16.95 -1.93
N LYS A 370 -5.83 16.07 -2.77
CA LYS A 370 -6.09 16.34 -4.19
C LYS A 370 -7.58 16.26 -4.48
N VAL A 371 -8.08 17.13 -5.34
CA VAL A 371 -9.42 17.06 -5.93
C VAL A 371 -9.27 16.87 -7.43
N ARG A 372 -9.85 15.78 -7.96
CA ARG A 372 -9.83 15.41 -9.37
C ARG A 372 -11.12 15.80 -10.09
N PHE A 373 -12.23 15.89 -9.36
CA PHE A 373 -13.55 16.29 -9.86
C PHE A 373 -14.42 16.76 -8.70
N ALA A 374 -15.28 17.75 -8.94
CA ALA A 374 -16.35 18.15 -8.04
C ALA A 374 -17.59 18.58 -8.83
N ALA A 375 -18.78 18.19 -8.38
CA ALA A 375 -20.04 18.64 -8.94
C ALA A 375 -21.12 18.79 -7.87
N ILE A 376 -22.06 19.70 -8.12
CA ILE A 376 -23.26 19.91 -7.30
C ILE A 376 -24.48 19.68 -8.18
N PHE A 377 -25.41 18.87 -7.68
CA PHE A 377 -26.68 18.54 -8.31
C PHE A 377 -27.83 19.17 -7.51
N ASP A 378 -28.87 19.69 -8.17
CA ASP A 378 -30.09 20.19 -7.51
C ASP A 378 -31.15 19.09 -7.30
N ARG A 379 -30.73 17.81 -7.42
CA ARG A 379 -31.53 16.62 -7.16
C ARG A 379 -30.71 15.57 -6.42
N LEU A 380 -31.40 14.61 -5.80
CA LEU A 380 -30.77 13.40 -5.27
C LEU A 380 -30.24 12.52 -6.40
N LEU A 381 -28.98 12.11 -6.29
CA LEU A 381 -28.47 10.98 -7.06
C LEU A 381 -28.97 9.68 -6.43
N THR A 382 -29.57 8.83 -7.26
CA THR A 382 -29.95 7.48 -6.84
C THR A 382 -28.72 6.58 -6.69
N PRO A 383 -28.76 5.52 -5.86
CA PRO A 383 -27.63 4.59 -5.73
C PRO A 383 -27.13 4.03 -7.07
N ALA A 384 -28.03 3.78 -8.03
CA ALA A 384 -27.65 3.32 -9.37
C ALA A 384 -26.88 4.40 -10.17
N GLN A 385 -27.28 5.67 -10.07
CA GLN A 385 -26.57 6.79 -10.70
C GLN A 385 -25.22 7.06 -10.02
N ILE A 386 -25.14 6.89 -8.70
CA ILE A 386 -23.89 7.00 -7.95
C ILE A 386 -22.90 5.93 -8.41
N LEU A 387 -23.35 4.67 -8.49
CA LEU A 387 -22.53 3.56 -8.99
C LEU A 387 -22.11 3.78 -10.45
N GLN A 388 -23.04 4.23 -11.30
CA GLN A 388 -22.75 4.61 -12.68
C GLN A 388 -21.65 5.68 -12.78
N ASN A 389 -21.69 6.70 -11.93
CA ASN A 389 -20.66 7.74 -11.89
C ASN A 389 -19.32 7.25 -11.31
N TYR A 390 -19.37 6.33 -10.34
CA TYR A 390 -18.19 5.65 -9.82
C TYR A 390 -17.48 4.86 -10.92
N ASP A 391 -18.22 4.03 -11.65
CA ASP A 391 -17.70 3.18 -12.74
C ASP A 391 -17.17 4.01 -13.91
N ALA A 392 -17.77 5.18 -14.18
CA ALA A 392 -17.27 6.12 -15.18
C ALA A 392 -15.87 6.67 -14.82
N GLY A 393 -15.51 6.72 -13.54
CA GLY A 393 -14.22 7.21 -13.07
C GLY A 393 -14.02 8.71 -13.26
N VAL A 394 -12.76 9.13 -13.16
CA VAL A 394 -12.30 10.53 -13.27
C VAL A 394 -10.91 10.58 -13.89
N GLY A 395 -10.51 11.77 -14.37
CA GLY A 395 -9.18 12.06 -14.89
C GLY A 395 -9.15 12.05 -16.42
N GLU A 396 -7.99 12.38 -16.97
CA GLU A 396 -7.78 12.31 -18.42
C GLU A 396 -7.63 10.85 -18.85
N LYS A 397 -8.64 10.37 -19.60
CA LYS A 397 -8.62 9.07 -20.27
C LYS A 397 -8.46 9.25 -21.76
N ARG A 398 -7.60 8.43 -22.37
CA ARG A 398 -7.37 8.44 -23.82
C ARG A 398 -7.36 7.03 -24.39
N TYR A 399 -7.92 6.87 -25.57
CA TYR A 399 -7.73 5.67 -26.39
C TYR A 399 -6.49 5.84 -27.25
N LEU A 400 -5.47 5.01 -27.01
CA LEU A 400 -4.29 4.91 -27.86
C LEU A 400 -4.48 3.74 -28.82
N LEU A 401 -4.50 4.03 -30.13
CA LEU A 401 -4.74 3.05 -31.19
C LEU A 401 -3.40 2.69 -31.88
N PHE A 402 -2.70 1.68 -31.35
CA PHE A 402 -1.43 1.24 -31.93
C PHE A 402 -1.67 0.51 -33.25
N ASP A 403 -1.20 1.09 -34.36
CA ASP A 403 -1.38 0.52 -35.70
C ASP A 403 -0.65 -0.83 -35.80
N VAL A 404 -1.39 -1.87 -36.20
CA VAL A 404 -0.84 -3.20 -36.49
C VAL A 404 -1.14 -3.65 -37.91
N GLY A 405 -1.82 -2.83 -38.71
CA GLY A 405 -2.24 -3.16 -40.07
C GLY A 405 -1.07 -3.24 -41.07
N ASN A 406 0.11 -2.75 -40.68
CA ASN A 406 1.34 -2.87 -41.47
C ASN A 406 2.13 -4.17 -41.17
N ILE A 407 1.68 -4.99 -40.21
CA ILE A 407 2.32 -6.27 -39.88
C ILE A 407 1.81 -7.35 -40.84
N ASP A 408 2.71 -8.19 -41.36
CA ASP A 408 2.35 -9.27 -42.28
C ASP A 408 1.28 -10.20 -41.68
N GLY A 409 0.26 -10.52 -42.47
CA GLY A 409 -0.90 -11.32 -42.03
C GLY A 409 -1.96 -10.55 -41.25
N VAL A 410 -1.80 -9.24 -41.04
CA VAL A 410 -2.81 -8.38 -40.38
C VAL A 410 -3.48 -7.46 -41.42
N PRO A 411 -4.82 -7.38 -41.47
CA PRO A 411 -5.51 -6.48 -42.40
C PRO A 411 -5.22 -5.00 -42.12
N ALA A 412 -5.19 -4.19 -43.18
CA ALA A 412 -5.06 -2.74 -43.07
C ALA A 412 -6.19 -2.14 -42.22
N GLY A 413 -5.90 -1.03 -41.53
CA GLY A 413 -6.85 -0.36 -40.63
C GLY A 413 -7.12 -1.12 -39.33
N SER A 414 -6.26 -2.07 -38.97
CA SER A 414 -6.31 -2.80 -37.68
C SER A 414 -5.41 -2.16 -36.64
N TYR A 415 -5.89 -2.08 -35.40
CA TYR A 415 -5.23 -1.44 -34.27
C TYR A 415 -5.34 -2.32 -33.02
N ILE A 416 -4.35 -2.21 -32.14
CA ILE A 416 -4.52 -2.57 -30.72
C ILE A 416 -4.83 -1.28 -29.96
N MET A 417 -6.06 -1.18 -29.49
CA MET A 417 -6.54 -0.06 -28.70
C MET A 417 -6.32 -0.32 -27.22
N PHE A 418 -5.79 0.68 -26.50
CA PHE A 418 -5.72 0.70 -25.04
C PHE A 418 -6.49 1.90 -24.50
N GLU A 419 -7.18 1.74 -23.36
CA GLU A 419 -7.53 2.86 -22.50
C GLU A 419 -6.29 3.24 -21.67
N VAL A 420 -5.83 4.48 -21.77
CA VAL A 420 -4.65 4.97 -21.07
C VAL A 420 -5.00 6.22 -20.26
N THR A 421 -4.51 6.27 -19.04
CA THR A 421 -4.62 7.46 -18.16
C THR A 421 -3.27 7.81 -17.56
N GLN A 422 -3.07 9.08 -17.23
CA GLN A 422 -1.99 9.45 -16.31
C GLN A 422 -2.42 9.06 -14.89
N PHE A 423 -1.85 7.97 -14.36
CA PHE A 423 -2.24 7.38 -13.08
C PHE A 423 -1.83 8.29 -11.91
N ASP A 424 -0.60 8.79 -11.97
CA ASP A 424 -0.06 9.77 -11.03
C ASP A 424 1.00 10.66 -11.71
N SER A 425 1.75 11.42 -10.93
CA SER A 425 2.80 12.32 -11.45
C SER A 425 3.99 11.59 -12.08
N TYR A 426 4.06 10.26 -11.99
CA TYR A 426 5.22 9.44 -12.34
C TYR A 426 4.87 8.23 -13.22
N SER A 427 3.60 8.04 -13.60
CA SER A 427 3.19 6.83 -14.30
C SER A 427 1.89 6.96 -15.09
N TYR A 428 1.75 6.04 -16.04
CA TYR A 428 0.56 5.80 -16.85
C TYR A 428 -0.09 4.48 -16.44
N LEU A 429 -1.42 4.42 -16.47
CA LEU A 429 -2.16 3.18 -16.42
C LEU A 429 -2.58 2.81 -17.84
N PHE A 430 -2.05 1.71 -18.38
CA PHE A 430 -2.52 1.08 -19.61
C PHE A 430 -3.51 -0.02 -19.25
N ASN A 431 -4.73 0.07 -19.76
CA ASN A 431 -5.81 -0.85 -19.42
C ASN A 431 -6.47 -1.43 -20.66
N GLN A 432 -6.86 -2.71 -20.56
CA GLN A 432 -7.74 -3.40 -21.51
C GLN A 432 -7.31 -3.29 -22.99
N PRO A 433 -6.30 -4.06 -23.43
CA PRO A 433 -6.00 -4.17 -24.85
C PRO A 433 -7.19 -4.76 -25.63
N VAL A 434 -7.59 -4.09 -26.70
CA VAL A 434 -8.65 -4.52 -27.62
C VAL A 434 -8.12 -4.50 -29.04
N PHE A 435 -8.30 -5.59 -29.79
CA PHE A 435 -8.09 -5.56 -31.23
C PHE A 435 -9.31 -4.94 -31.92
N ILE A 436 -9.11 -3.95 -32.77
CA ILE A 436 -10.20 -3.30 -33.52
C ILE A 436 -9.77 -2.97 -34.95
N ASN A 437 -10.64 -3.21 -35.92
CA ASN A 437 -10.50 -2.70 -37.28
C ASN A 437 -11.48 -1.53 -37.48
N LEU A 438 -10.99 -0.41 -38.03
CA LEU A 438 -11.81 0.80 -38.17
C LEU A 438 -12.72 0.78 -39.41
N ASP A 439 -12.64 -0.23 -40.27
CA ASP A 439 -13.68 -0.53 -41.26
C ASP A 439 -14.84 -1.27 -40.59
N ALA A 440 -15.96 -0.57 -40.37
CA ALA A 440 -17.15 -1.10 -39.74
C ALA A 440 -17.79 -2.29 -40.50
N SER A 441 -17.41 -2.52 -41.75
CA SER A 441 -17.87 -3.68 -42.54
C SER A 441 -16.92 -4.88 -42.44
N TRP A 442 -15.74 -4.70 -41.86
CA TRP A 442 -14.75 -5.74 -41.76
C TRP A 442 -15.11 -6.78 -40.69
N THR A 443 -14.93 -8.04 -41.05
CA THR A 443 -14.96 -9.16 -40.10
C THR A 443 -13.80 -10.12 -40.43
N PRO A 444 -13.23 -10.82 -39.44
CA PRO A 444 -12.14 -11.76 -39.68
C PRO A 444 -12.56 -12.91 -40.61
N ALA A 445 -11.99 -12.96 -41.82
CA ALA A 445 -12.22 -14.09 -42.74
C ALA A 445 -11.41 -15.35 -42.36
N ALA A 446 -10.32 -15.16 -41.61
CA ALA A 446 -9.46 -16.20 -41.05
C ALA A 446 -8.97 -15.76 -39.67
N ASN A 447 -8.51 -16.71 -38.86
CA ASN A 447 -7.98 -16.41 -37.53
C ASN A 447 -6.65 -15.67 -37.64
N ILE A 448 -6.49 -14.57 -36.90
CA ILE A 448 -5.23 -13.82 -36.81
C ILE A 448 -4.59 -14.17 -35.46
N PRO A 449 -3.50 -14.95 -35.41
CA PRO A 449 -2.86 -15.30 -34.16
C PRO A 449 -2.20 -14.08 -33.52
N ILE A 450 -2.33 -13.97 -32.20
CA ILE A 450 -1.69 -12.95 -31.39
C ILE A 450 -1.11 -13.59 -30.12
N LYS A 451 0.19 -13.40 -29.91
CA LYS A 451 0.90 -13.95 -28.76
C LYS A 451 1.90 -12.94 -28.21
N GLY A 452 1.97 -12.86 -26.89
CA GLY A 452 2.96 -12.12 -26.11
C GLY A 452 3.05 -10.66 -26.47
N ILE A 453 2.15 -9.83 -25.92
CA ILE A 453 2.18 -8.38 -26.12
C ILE A 453 3.10 -7.75 -25.08
N ARG A 454 4.08 -6.95 -25.51
CA ARG A 454 4.94 -6.15 -24.64
C ARG A 454 4.80 -4.68 -24.94
N LEU A 455 4.74 -3.87 -23.90
CA LEU A 455 4.77 -2.41 -24.01
C LEU A 455 6.22 -1.94 -24.18
N GLY A 456 6.46 -1.16 -25.21
CA GLY A 456 7.66 -0.38 -25.41
C GLY A 456 7.43 1.07 -25.04
N ILE A 457 8.46 1.70 -24.50
CA ILE A 457 8.51 3.13 -24.22
C ILE A 457 9.87 3.64 -24.69
N ASN A 458 9.89 4.75 -25.40
CA ASN A 458 11.12 5.48 -25.71
C ASN A 458 12.18 4.56 -26.35
N GLY A 459 11.83 3.96 -27.50
CA GLY A 459 12.74 3.15 -28.32
C GLY A 459 13.18 1.81 -27.73
N ARG A 460 12.64 1.38 -26.58
CA ARG A 460 12.95 0.08 -25.96
C ARG A 460 11.74 -0.56 -25.31
N LEU A 461 11.83 -1.85 -25.00
CA LEU A 461 10.81 -2.52 -24.19
C LEU A 461 10.84 -1.96 -22.76
N ALA A 462 9.66 -1.69 -22.19
CA ALA A 462 9.54 -1.29 -20.80
C ALA A 462 10.07 -2.42 -19.90
N THR A 463 10.87 -2.07 -18.89
CA THR A 463 11.44 -3.04 -17.94
C THR A 463 10.43 -3.51 -16.90
N LEU A 464 9.36 -2.74 -16.70
CA LEU A 464 8.26 -3.02 -15.79
C LEU A 464 6.93 -2.96 -16.54
N GLY A 465 5.89 -3.52 -15.92
CA GLY A 465 4.52 -3.39 -16.43
C GLY A 465 4.20 -4.28 -17.63
N GLN A 466 4.93 -5.37 -17.87
CA GLN A 466 4.68 -6.32 -18.97
C GLN A 466 3.55 -7.33 -18.68
N ALA A 467 2.41 -6.86 -18.16
CA ALA A 467 1.29 -7.72 -17.77
C ALA A 467 0.64 -8.49 -18.93
N TYR A 468 0.84 -8.03 -20.17
CA TYR A 468 0.26 -8.61 -21.39
C TYR A 468 1.18 -9.65 -22.06
N ALA A 469 2.36 -9.87 -21.50
CA ALA A 469 3.32 -10.87 -21.95
C ALA A 469 2.76 -12.30 -22.04
N PRO A 470 1.82 -12.75 -21.17
CA PRO A 470 1.26 -14.10 -21.26
C PRO A 470 0.13 -14.28 -22.28
N ILE A 471 -0.33 -13.21 -22.96
CA ILE A 471 -1.44 -13.31 -23.93
C ILE A 471 -1.10 -14.35 -25.00
N ASN A 472 -2.03 -15.26 -25.27
CA ASN A 472 -1.92 -16.27 -26.31
C ASN A 472 -3.32 -16.60 -26.82
N THR A 473 -3.75 -15.90 -27.87
CA THR A 473 -5.11 -16.01 -28.42
C THR A 473 -5.11 -15.80 -29.94
N SER A 474 -6.28 -15.71 -30.55
CA SER A 474 -6.44 -15.36 -31.96
C SER A 474 -7.67 -14.47 -32.13
N ILE A 475 -7.58 -13.53 -33.08
CA ILE A 475 -8.75 -12.76 -33.50
C ILE A 475 -9.62 -13.66 -34.36
N THR A 476 -10.89 -13.81 -34.00
CA THR A 476 -11.83 -14.72 -34.68
C THR A 476 -13.16 -14.05 -34.98
N ALA A 477 -13.86 -14.50 -36.02
CA ALA A 477 -15.18 -13.97 -36.36
C ALA A 477 -16.24 -14.21 -35.27
N ALA A 478 -16.02 -15.16 -34.35
CA ALA A 478 -16.96 -15.48 -33.28
C ALA A 478 -16.84 -14.52 -32.07
N GLU A 479 -15.64 -13.97 -31.85
CA GLU A 479 -15.34 -13.10 -30.69
C GLU A 479 -15.23 -11.63 -31.08
N TYR A 480 -15.05 -11.33 -32.37
CA TYR A 480 -14.93 -9.97 -32.88
C TYR A 480 -16.29 -9.31 -33.10
N ASP A 481 -16.46 -8.12 -32.55
CA ASP A 481 -17.59 -7.22 -32.80
C ASP A 481 -17.10 -5.96 -33.54
N SER A 482 -17.83 -5.49 -34.55
CA SER A 482 -17.39 -4.36 -35.39
C SER A 482 -17.45 -3.01 -34.67
N ASP A 483 -18.26 -2.87 -33.62
CA ASP A 483 -18.42 -1.62 -32.89
C ASP A 483 -17.46 -1.54 -31.69
N THR A 484 -17.18 -2.69 -31.06
CA THR A 484 -16.42 -2.78 -29.80
C THR A 484 -15.09 -3.53 -29.91
N GLY A 485 -14.83 -4.21 -31.02
CA GLY A 485 -13.62 -5.00 -31.25
C GLY A 485 -13.62 -6.36 -30.55
N GLN A 486 -12.44 -6.94 -30.37
CA GLN A 486 -12.22 -8.16 -29.58
C GLN A 486 -11.29 -7.85 -28.41
N THR A 487 -11.79 -7.99 -27.17
CA THR A 487 -10.99 -7.77 -25.95
C THR A 487 -9.94 -8.87 -25.79
N LEU A 488 -8.69 -8.48 -25.56
CA LEU A 488 -7.56 -9.41 -25.43
C LEU A 488 -7.19 -9.69 -23.97
N SER A 489 -7.43 -8.73 -23.09
CA SER A 489 -7.24 -8.86 -21.64
C SER A 489 -8.09 -7.85 -20.90
N THR A 490 -8.48 -8.17 -19.68
CA THR A 490 -9.18 -7.26 -18.75
C THR A 490 -8.25 -6.67 -17.69
N ILE A 491 -6.96 -7.00 -17.74
CA ILE A 491 -5.95 -6.57 -16.76
C ILE A 491 -5.45 -5.17 -17.16
N GLY A 492 -5.14 -4.35 -16.17
CA GLY A 492 -4.39 -3.10 -16.34
C GLY A 492 -2.95 -3.22 -15.85
N THR A 493 -2.07 -2.36 -16.35
CA THR A 493 -0.66 -2.32 -15.97
C THR A 493 -0.14 -0.90 -15.89
N ILE A 494 0.84 -0.67 -15.02
CA ILE A 494 1.45 0.65 -14.81
C ILE A 494 2.76 0.72 -15.59
N ILE A 495 2.91 1.76 -16.39
CA ILE A 495 4.14 2.09 -17.11
C ILE A 495 4.70 3.39 -16.51
N PRO A 496 5.98 3.43 -16.08
CA PRO A 496 6.59 4.65 -15.60
C PRO A 496 6.60 5.75 -16.66
N LEU A 497 6.43 6.99 -16.20
CA LEU A 497 6.69 8.20 -16.98
C LEU A 497 8.20 8.47 -16.98
N GLU A 498 8.76 8.70 -18.17
CA GLU A 498 10.19 8.90 -18.38
C GLU A 498 10.48 10.33 -18.86
N ASN A 499 10.35 10.58 -20.17
CA ASN A 499 10.69 11.84 -20.84
C ASN A 499 9.60 12.92 -20.68
N GLY A 500 8.41 12.55 -20.20
CA GLY A 500 7.31 13.47 -19.95
C GLY A 500 6.04 13.14 -20.73
N LEU A 501 4.91 13.72 -20.32
CA LEU A 501 3.59 13.36 -20.82
C LEU A 501 3.45 13.48 -22.36
N ASP A 502 3.99 14.56 -22.92
CA ASP A 502 3.87 14.88 -24.35
C ASP A 502 4.96 14.22 -25.20
N SER A 503 5.95 13.57 -24.57
CA SER A 503 7.18 13.11 -25.22
C SER A 503 7.45 11.63 -25.08
N ASP A 504 6.92 10.99 -24.04
CA ASP A 504 6.94 9.54 -23.93
C ASP A 504 6.22 8.92 -25.12
N GLU A 505 6.99 8.19 -25.91
CA GLU A 505 6.50 7.49 -27.09
C GLU A 505 6.33 6.00 -26.74
N PHE A 506 5.12 5.50 -26.93
CA PHE A 506 4.77 4.12 -26.68
C PHE A 506 4.70 3.35 -27.99
N PHE A 507 5.00 2.05 -27.93
CA PHE A 507 4.72 1.09 -28.98
C PHE A 507 4.45 -0.29 -28.38
N LEU A 508 3.97 -1.22 -29.19
CA LEU A 508 3.79 -2.62 -28.80
C LEU A 508 4.80 -3.49 -29.52
N SER A 509 5.23 -4.56 -28.87
CA SER A 509 5.96 -5.65 -29.50
C SER A 509 5.27 -6.99 -29.27
N PHE A 510 5.40 -7.91 -30.23
CA PHE A 510 4.68 -9.17 -30.25
C PHE A 510 5.63 -10.37 -30.37
N GLU A 511 5.32 -11.47 -29.66
CA GLU A 511 5.92 -12.78 -29.97
C GLU A 511 5.41 -13.31 -31.29
N ILE A 512 4.10 -13.20 -31.52
CA ILE A 512 3.42 -13.54 -32.77
C ILE A 512 2.34 -12.49 -33.01
N MET A 513 2.29 -11.96 -34.23
CA MET A 513 1.16 -11.17 -34.72
C MET A 513 0.96 -11.45 -36.20
N GLY A 514 -0.19 -12.01 -36.57
CA GLY A 514 -0.43 -12.46 -37.94
C GLY A 514 0.60 -13.52 -38.36
N ASN A 515 1.41 -13.21 -39.38
CA ASN A 515 2.47 -14.09 -39.88
C ASN A 515 3.86 -13.73 -39.33
N ALA A 516 4.00 -12.61 -38.62
CA ALA A 516 5.26 -12.16 -38.07
C ALA A 516 5.52 -12.78 -36.68
N SER A 517 6.78 -13.07 -36.37
CA SER A 517 7.16 -13.64 -35.06
C SER A 517 8.53 -13.17 -34.58
N ASN A 518 8.65 -12.92 -33.26
CA ASN A 518 9.90 -12.71 -32.55
C ASN A 518 9.84 -13.35 -31.15
N PRO A 519 10.40 -14.57 -30.95
CA PRO A 519 10.27 -15.27 -29.69
C PRO A 519 11.03 -14.58 -28.54
N PHE A 520 10.39 -14.42 -27.38
CA PHE A 520 11.07 -14.03 -26.14
C PHE A 520 11.48 -15.26 -25.34
N VAL A 521 12.65 -15.20 -24.72
CA VAL A 521 13.13 -16.23 -23.78
C VAL A 521 12.96 -15.68 -22.37
N GLU A 522 11.95 -16.19 -21.66
CA GLU A 522 11.79 -15.92 -20.24
C GLU A 522 12.78 -16.79 -19.44
N TYR A 523 13.53 -16.18 -18.53
CA TYR A 523 14.36 -16.93 -17.60
C TYR A 523 13.52 -17.21 -16.35
N ASP A 524 13.33 -18.49 -16.04
CA ASP A 524 12.76 -18.86 -14.75
C ASP A 524 13.65 -18.26 -13.64
N PRO A 525 13.06 -17.55 -12.65
CA PRO A 525 13.82 -17.08 -11.52
C PRO A 525 14.48 -18.29 -10.85
N VAL A 526 15.76 -18.14 -10.51
CA VAL A 526 16.52 -19.18 -9.81
C VAL A 526 15.73 -19.55 -8.57
N ALA A 527 15.37 -20.84 -8.44
CA ALA A 527 14.64 -21.32 -7.28
C ALA A 527 15.36 -20.85 -6.00
N PRO A 528 14.65 -20.27 -5.02
CA PRO A 528 15.28 -19.78 -3.81
C PRO A 528 16.07 -20.91 -3.15
N PRO A 529 17.26 -20.63 -2.59
CA PRO A 529 18.02 -21.64 -1.90
C PRO A 529 17.14 -22.25 -0.80
N ARG A 530 16.99 -23.57 -0.82
CA ARG A 530 16.29 -24.29 0.23
C ARG A 530 17.03 -23.98 1.54
N SER A 531 16.37 -23.34 2.50
CA SER A 531 16.90 -23.25 3.86
C SER A 531 16.95 -24.67 4.42
N GLU A 532 18.15 -25.20 4.59
CA GLU A 532 18.38 -26.33 5.50
C GLU A 532 17.77 -25.93 6.86
N PRO A 533 16.89 -26.73 7.48
CA PRO A 533 16.44 -26.44 8.83
C PRO A 533 17.68 -26.38 9.73
N VAL A 534 17.74 -25.34 10.57
CA VAL A 534 18.81 -25.19 11.58
C VAL A 534 18.89 -26.50 12.38
N ALA A 535 20.09 -27.09 12.46
CA ALA A 535 20.31 -28.28 13.27
C ALA A 535 19.79 -28.03 14.69
N GLY A 536 18.78 -28.80 15.10
CA GLY A 536 18.29 -28.79 16.47
C GLY A 536 19.33 -29.39 17.43
N PRO A 537 19.24 -29.13 18.74
CA PRO A 537 20.11 -29.78 19.70
C PRO A 537 19.87 -31.29 19.71
N ASP A 538 20.95 -32.08 19.79
CA ASP A 538 20.90 -33.55 19.90
C ASP A 538 20.28 -34.05 21.23
N ILE A 539 20.06 -33.13 22.19
CA ILE A 539 19.55 -33.42 23.54
C ILE A 539 18.18 -32.77 23.72
N GLY A 540 17.18 -33.58 24.05
CA GLY A 540 15.81 -33.17 24.32
C GLY A 540 15.48 -33.08 25.82
N LEU A 541 14.34 -32.47 26.10
CA LEU A 541 13.69 -32.53 27.41
C LEU A 541 12.34 -33.20 27.21
N ARG A 542 11.95 -34.09 28.13
CA ARG A 542 10.57 -34.56 28.18
C ARG A 542 9.63 -33.38 28.33
N THR A 543 8.58 -33.38 27.52
CA THR A 543 7.47 -32.45 27.61
C THR A 543 6.64 -32.69 28.86
N PHE A 544 5.76 -31.76 29.17
CA PHE A 544 4.98 -31.82 30.40
C PHE A 544 4.05 -33.04 30.48
N GLU A 545 3.48 -33.52 29.36
CA GLU A 545 2.73 -34.79 29.35
C GLU A 545 3.65 -35.98 29.64
N GLU A 546 4.83 -36.01 29.02
CA GLU A 546 5.79 -37.11 29.15
C GLU A 546 6.36 -37.20 30.56
N ILE A 547 6.66 -36.06 31.19
CA ILE A 547 7.08 -35.99 32.60
C ILE A 547 6.00 -36.62 33.49
N ASN A 548 4.73 -36.23 33.30
CA ASN A 548 3.64 -36.71 34.15
C ASN A 548 3.39 -38.21 34.00
N VAL A 549 3.43 -38.73 32.76
CA VAL A 549 3.29 -40.17 32.50
C VAL A 549 4.48 -40.94 33.06
N THR A 550 5.70 -40.48 32.82
CA THR A 550 6.92 -41.13 33.31
C THR A 550 6.92 -41.22 34.83
N MET A 551 6.60 -40.12 35.53
CA MET A 551 6.54 -40.15 36.99
C MET A 551 5.46 -41.10 37.53
N SER A 552 4.32 -41.20 36.84
CA SER A 552 3.26 -42.13 37.18
C SER A 552 3.70 -43.60 37.05
N GLU A 553 4.41 -43.93 35.97
CA GLU A 553 4.94 -45.28 35.73
C GLU A 553 6.03 -45.66 36.73
N LEU A 554 6.98 -44.74 36.97
CA LEU A 554 8.11 -44.98 37.87
C LEU A 554 7.64 -45.20 39.31
N THR A 555 6.65 -44.46 39.78
CA THR A 555 6.14 -44.54 41.16
C THR A 555 4.97 -45.48 41.34
N GLY A 556 4.23 -45.80 40.28
CA GLY A 556 2.97 -46.53 40.35
C GLY A 556 1.80 -45.70 40.89
N VAL A 557 1.94 -44.39 41.08
CA VAL A 557 0.80 -43.52 41.43
C VAL A 557 0.09 -43.08 40.15
N PRO A 558 -1.24 -43.27 39.99
CA PRO A 558 -1.92 -42.91 38.75
C PRO A 558 -1.92 -41.40 38.48
N ILE A 559 -1.79 -40.99 37.21
CA ILE A 559 -1.97 -39.59 36.80
C ILE A 559 -3.34 -39.00 37.20
N THR A 560 -4.35 -39.87 37.39
CA THR A 560 -5.70 -39.51 37.83
C THR A 560 -5.84 -39.33 39.33
N ASN A 561 -4.78 -39.55 40.11
CA ASN A 561 -4.79 -39.30 41.55
C ASN A 561 -5.16 -37.82 41.78
N PRO A 562 -6.14 -37.51 42.66
CA PRO A 562 -6.57 -36.14 42.93
C PRO A 562 -5.45 -35.17 43.33
N ALA A 563 -4.41 -35.63 44.02
CA ALA A 563 -3.25 -34.81 44.39
C ALA A 563 -2.36 -34.46 43.20
N ILE A 564 -2.41 -35.26 42.13
CA ILE A 564 -1.63 -35.09 40.91
C ILE A 564 -2.44 -34.36 39.85
N GLY A 565 -3.48 -34.99 39.30
CA GLY A 565 -4.26 -34.53 38.14
C GLY A 565 -5.64 -33.95 38.48
N GLY A 566 -5.99 -33.83 39.76
CA GLY A 566 -7.24 -33.18 40.19
C GLY A 566 -7.26 -31.69 39.86
N ALA A 567 -8.40 -31.02 40.08
CA ALA A 567 -8.58 -29.60 39.77
C ALA A 567 -7.55 -28.68 40.46
N ASN A 568 -7.08 -29.07 41.65
CA ASN A 568 -6.01 -28.40 42.40
C ASN A 568 -4.77 -29.29 42.57
N GLY A 569 -4.65 -30.34 41.75
CA GLY A 569 -3.51 -31.24 41.78
C GLY A 569 -2.23 -30.57 41.27
N THR A 570 -1.07 -31.04 41.73
CA THR A 570 0.23 -30.41 41.43
C THR A 570 0.50 -30.31 39.93
N TYR A 571 0.17 -31.34 39.14
CA TYR A 571 0.34 -31.30 37.68
C TYR A 571 -0.57 -30.24 37.05
N THR A 572 -1.83 -30.15 37.48
CA THR A 572 -2.80 -29.17 36.96
C THR A 572 -2.38 -27.74 37.27
N VAL A 573 -1.91 -27.47 38.49
CA VAL A 573 -1.49 -26.13 38.95
C VAL A 573 -0.21 -25.69 38.24
N TYR A 574 0.75 -26.58 38.06
CA TYR A 574 2.06 -26.25 37.51
C TYR A 574 2.22 -26.55 36.01
N ARG A 575 1.15 -26.99 35.31
CA ARG A 575 1.21 -27.41 33.88
C ARG A 575 1.94 -26.40 32.99
N GLN A 576 1.67 -25.12 33.17
CA GLN A 576 2.26 -24.04 32.37
C GLN A 576 3.75 -23.77 32.68
N GLN A 577 4.27 -24.34 33.75
CA GLN A 577 5.66 -24.19 34.20
C GLN A 577 6.52 -25.39 33.81
N PHE A 578 6.03 -26.33 33.00
CA PHE A 578 6.82 -27.46 32.49
C PHE A 578 7.25 -27.22 31.03
N PRO A 579 8.27 -27.96 30.53
CA PRO A 579 8.68 -27.88 29.13
C PRO A 579 7.53 -28.22 28.17
N SER A 580 7.35 -27.40 27.14
CA SER A 580 6.33 -27.61 26.08
C SER A 580 6.91 -28.13 24.77
N VAL A 581 8.24 -28.17 24.65
CA VAL A 581 8.97 -28.63 23.47
C VAL A 581 10.20 -29.44 23.89
N GLU A 582 10.60 -30.39 23.07
CA GLU A 582 11.74 -31.27 23.30
C GLU A 582 13.08 -30.60 22.96
N ASN A 583 13.36 -29.46 23.58
CA ASN A 583 14.56 -28.69 23.28
C ASN A 583 15.24 -28.22 24.57
N ILE A 584 16.45 -28.72 24.84
CA ILE A 584 17.19 -28.38 26.05
C ILE A 584 17.50 -26.89 26.20
N SER A 585 17.66 -26.15 25.10
CA SER A 585 17.89 -24.70 25.11
C SER A 585 16.70 -23.91 25.66
N THR A 586 15.54 -24.55 25.81
CA THR A 586 14.33 -23.95 26.39
C THR A 586 14.15 -24.26 27.87
N PHE A 587 15.13 -24.91 28.53
CA PHE A 587 15.06 -25.16 29.97
C PHE A 587 15.09 -23.86 30.77
N LEU A 588 14.07 -23.64 31.60
CA LEU A 588 13.98 -22.48 32.47
C LEU A 588 13.96 -22.90 33.95
N PRO A 589 14.40 -22.03 34.89
CA PRO A 589 14.30 -22.31 36.32
C PRO A 589 12.87 -22.65 36.80
N ALA A 590 11.85 -22.14 36.11
CA ALA A 590 10.45 -22.50 36.38
C ALA A 590 10.19 -24.01 36.20
N HIS A 591 10.80 -24.63 35.19
CA HIS A 591 10.69 -26.07 34.94
C HIS A 591 11.27 -26.86 36.09
N GLN A 592 12.45 -26.46 36.60
CA GLN A 592 13.08 -27.12 37.74
C GLN A 592 12.17 -27.12 38.98
N MET A 593 11.54 -25.99 39.27
CA MET A 593 10.64 -25.88 40.42
C MET A 593 9.38 -26.72 40.24
N ALA A 594 8.75 -26.67 39.06
CA ALA A 594 7.55 -27.45 38.77
C ALA A 594 7.81 -28.96 38.85
N ILE A 595 8.94 -29.42 38.31
CA ILE A 595 9.37 -30.82 38.34
C ILE A 595 9.64 -31.27 39.77
N ALA A 596 10.33 -30.48 40.57
CA ALA A 596 10.58 -30.80 41.98
C ALA A 596 9.29 -30.92 42.78
N GLN A 597 8.33 -30.00 42.59
CA GLN A 597 7.03 -30.07 43.26
C GLN A 597 6.25 -31.31 42.85
N LEU A 598 6.21 -31.62 41.55
CA LEU A 598 5.49 -32.79 41.05
C LEU A 598 6.12 -34.09 41.54
N ALA A 599 7.45 -34.20 41.50
CA ALA A 599 8.19 -35.35 42.03
C ALA A 599 7.93 -35.55 43.53
N MET A 600 7.91 -34.47 44.32
CA MET A 600 7.58 -34.51 45.75
C MET A 600 6.17 -35.06 45.98
N THR A 601 5.17 -34.62 45.23
CA THR A 601 3.79 -35.10 45.38
C THR A 601 3.65 -36.57 44.99
N TYR A 602 4.26 -36.98 43.87
CA TYR A 602 4.27 -38.39 43.44
C TYR A 602 4.91 -39.30 44.49
N CYS A 603 6.06 -38.89 45.03
CA CYS A 603 6.77 -39.65 46.05
C CYS A 603 6.09 -39.64 47.42
N ASP A 604 5.43 -38.55 47.81
CA ASP A 604 4.62 -38.51 49.04
C ASP A 604 3.49 -39.52 48.96
N ASP A 605 2.75 -39.55 47.84
CA ASP A 605 1.65 -40.49 47.67
C ASP A 605 2.12 -41.93 47.56
N LEU A 606 3.26 -42.20 46.92
CA LEU A 606 3.89 -43.52 46.95
C LEU A 606 4.21 -43.96 48.38
N VAL A 607 4.96 -43.15 49.14
CA VAL A 607 5.43 -43.52 50.48
C VAL A 607 4.27 -43.61 51.50
N ASN A 608 3.18 -42.90 51.26
CA ASN A 608 1.97 -42.95 52.08
C ASN A 608 0.93 -44.00 51.61
N ASN A 609 1.30 -44.94 50.73
CA ASN A 609 0.41 -46.02 50.26
C ASN A 609 -0.84 -45.52 49.52
N ARG A 610 -0.71 -44.45 48.72
CA ARG A 610 -1.78 -43.89 47.88
C ARG A 610 -1.55 -44.15 46.39
N GLY A 611 -0.57 -44.99 46.04
CA GLY A 611 -0.35 -45.50 44.69
C GLY A 611 -1.01 -46.86 44.43
N THR A 612 -0.77 -47.41 43.24
CA THR A 612 -1.18 -48.78 42.86
C THR A 612 -0.19 -49.84 43.33
N ILE A 613 1.05 -49.44 43.64
CA ILE A 613 2.09 -50.29 44.22
C ILE A 613 2.12 -50.02 45.73
N ASP A 614 2.02 -51.07 46.55
CA ASP A 614 2.20 -50.94 48.00
C ASP A 614 3.64 -50.52 48.30
N ARG A 615 3.83 -49.53 49.18
CA ARG A 615 5.16 -49.04 49.60
C ARG A 615 6.04 -50.15 50.17
N ALA A 616 5.48 -51.19 50.79
CA ALA A 616 6.25 -52.32 51.28
C ALA A 616 6.78 -53.20 50.13
N ALA A 617 6.06 -53.23 49.00
CA ALA A 617 6.52 -53.85 47.76
C ALA A 617 7.50 -52.95 46.99
N TYR A 618 7.34 -51.62 47.08
CA TYR A 618 8.26 -50.67 46.46
C TYR A 618 9.59 -50.57 47.24
N PHE A 619 9.54 -50.54 48.57
CA PHE A 619 10.69 -50.43 49.47
C PHE A 619 10.79 -51.67 50.38
N PRO A 620 11.16 -52.84 49.83
CA PRO A 620 11.23 -54.07 50.60
C PRO A 620 12.26 -53.96 51.74
N GLY A 621 11.84 -54.32 52.95
CA GLY A 621 12.71 -54.31 54.14
C GLY A 621 12.80 -52.98 54.89
N VAL A 622 12.09 -51.93 54.46
CA VAL A 622 11.99 -50.67 55.20
C VAL A 622 10.85 -50.73 56.22
N ASP A 623 11.17 -50.53 57.51
CA ASP A 623 10.16 -50.36 58.56
C ASP A 623 9.77 -48.89 58.72
N PHE A 624 8.66 -48.49 58.09
CA PHE A 624 8.12 -47.13 58.17
C PHE A 624 7.53 -46.76 59.54
N GLY A 625 7.43 -47.69 60.49
CA GLY A 625 7.04 -47.43 61.88
C GLY A 625 8.23 -47.11 62.79
N ALA A 626 9.45 -47.44 62.37
CA ALA A 626 10.66 -47.38 63.19
C ALA A 626 11.65 -46.29 62.73
N ALA A 627 12.74 -46.16 63.50
CA ALA A 627 13.88 -45.32 63.14
C ALA A 627 14.55 -45.84 61.86
N LEU A 628 15.00 -44.93 60.99
CA LEU A 628 15.70 -45.30 59.77
C LEU A 628 17.10 -45.85 60.12
N PRO A 629 17.45 -47.08 59.69
CA PRO A 629 18.76 -47.67 59.98
C PRO A 629 19.90 -46.92 59.29
N ALA A 630 21.13 -47.11 59.80
CA ALA A 630 22.34 -46.56 59.19
C ALA A 630 22.63 -47.14 57.80
N ASN A 631 22.28 -48.42 57.57
CA ASN A 631 22.28 -49.00 56.24
C ASN A 631 20.96 -48.65 55.53
N ARG A 632 21.06 -47.88 54.44
CA ARG A 632 19.90 -47.37 53.69
C ARG A 632 19.71 -48.02 52.32
N SER A 633 20.39 -49.13 52.03
CA SER A 633 20.24 -49.87 50.77
C SER A 633 18.80 -50.23 50.45
N ALA A 634 18.00 -50.61 51.47
CA ALA A 634 16.58 -50.92 51.30
C ALA A 634 15.71 -49.73 50.80
N VAL A 635 16.20 -48.50 50.94
CA VAL A 635 15.58 -47.29 50.38
C VAL A 635 16.19 -46.94 49.02
N ILE A 636 17.53 -47.00 48.91
CA ILE A 636 18.26 -46.51 47.73
C ILE A 636 18.13 -47.48 46.55
N ASP A 637 18.29 -48.78 46.77
CA ASP A 637 18.35 -49.77 45.68
C ASP A 637 17.07 -49.77 44.83
N PRO A 638 15.85 -49.78 45.41
CA PRO A 638 14.63 -49.73 44.61
C PRO A 638 14.47 -48.45 43.80
N LEU A 639 14.98 -47.31 44.29
CA LEU A 639 14.95 -46.04 43.55
C LEU A 639 15.87 -46.10 42.34
N LEU A 640 17.09 -46.61 42.51
CA LEU A 640 18.06 -46.76 41.41
C LEU A 640 17.57 -47.77 40.37
N ILE A 641 17.01 -48.90 40.81
CA ILE A 641 16.44 -49.92 39.91
C ILE A 641 15.31 -49.31 39.07
N ARG A 642 14.36 -48.61 39.69
CA ARG A 642 13.20 -48.08 38.95
C ARG A 642 13.54 -46.86 38.11
N MET A 643 14.32 -45.92 38.64
CA MET A 643 14.50 -44.60 38.02
C MET A 643 15.71 -44.52 37.09
N MET A 644 16.69 -45.41 37.23
CA MET A 644 17.85 -45.50 36.34
C MET A 644 17.93 -46.82 35.56
N ASN A 645 16.99 -47.75 35.80
CA ASN A 645 17.00 -49.10 35.24
C ASN A 645 18.32 -49.85 35.50
N VAL A 646 18.91 -49.68 36.69
CA VAL A 646 20.18 -50.35 37.06
C VAL A 646 19.87 -51.64 37.81
N ASP A 647 20.18 -52.80 37.24
CA ASP A 647 20.19 -54.06 37.98
C ASP A 647 21.38 -54.06 38.97
N THR A 648 21.15 -54.42 40.23
CA THR A 648 22.12 -54.28 41.34
C THR A 648 23.29 -55.29 41.25
N GLY A 649 24.05 -55.23 40.16
CA GLY A 649 25.17 -56.11 39.86
C GLY A 649 25.88 -55.83 38.54
N ASN A 650 25.28 -55.09 37.60
CA ASN A 650 25.90 -54.63 36.37
C ASN A 650 25.64 -53.12 36.24
N GLY A 651 26.67 -52.31 36.02
CA GLY A 651 26.58 -50.83 36.00
C GLY A 651 25.58 -50.26 34.97
N PRO A 652 25.41 -48.92 34.88
CA PRO A 652 24.36 -48.29 34.08
C PRO A 652 24.35 -48.75 32.62
N ASP A 653 23.18 -49.10 32.09
CA ASP A 653 22.99 -49.55 30.70
C ASP A 653 23.10 -48.40 29.66
N LEU A 654 23.19 -47.14 30.08
CA LEU A 654 23.34 -45.98 29.20
C LEU A 654 24.59 -45.16 29.55
N THR A 655 25.41 -44.83 28.54
CA THR A 655 26.60 -43.97 28.71
C THR A 655 26.26 -42.49 28.91
N SER A 656 24.99 -42.10 28.67
CA SER A 656 24.48 -40.73 28.76
C SER A 656 23.83 -40.39 30.10
N GLN A 657 23.74 -41.32 31.05
CA GLN A 657 23.20 -41.09 32.39
C GLN A 657 24.30 -41.00 33.46
N PRO A 658 24.04 -40.38 34.63
CA PRO A 658 24.99 -40.35 35.75
C PRO A 658 25.42 -41.74 36.20
N ALA A 659 26.62 -41.86 36.78
CA ALA A 659 27.08 -43.14 37.32
C ALA A 659 26.22 -43.54 38.53
N GLU A 660 25.83 -44.82 38.60
CA GLU A 660 25.01 -45.34 39.71
C GLU A 660 25.66 -45.08 41.09
N SER A 661 26.98 -45.24 41.18
CA SER A 661 27.73 -44.98 42.41
C SER A 661 27.67 -43.52 42.86
N GLU A 662 27.58 -42.58 41.92
CA GLU A 662 27.46 -41.14 42.23
C GLU A 662 26.06 -40.82 42.74
N LEU A 663 25.01 -41.28 42.06
CA LEU A 663 23.63 -41.04 42.52
C LEU A 663 23.36 -41.73 43.86
N ARG A 664 23.89 -42.95 44.07
CA ARG A 664 23.84 -43.64 45.36
C ARG A 664 24.47 -42.80 46.47
N ALA A 665 25.64 -42.23 46.23
CA ALA A 665 26.34 -41.41 47.21
C ALA A 665 25.55 -40.13 47.53
N GLU A 666 24.95 -39.49 46.52
CA GLU A 666 24.12 -38.29 46.70
C GLU A 666 22.84 -38.58 47.52
N LEU A 667 22.15 -39.69 47.22
CA LEU A 667 20.96 -40.09 47.98
C LEU A 667 21.31 -40.41 49.44
N ASP A 668 22.41 -41.13 49.70
CA ASP A 668 22.84 -41.39 51.08
C ASP A 668 23.28 -40.12 51.81
N SER A 669 23.99 -39.21 51.12
CA SER A 669 24.40 -37.90 51.64
C SER A 669 23.20 -37.04 52.04
N LEU A 670 22.16 -36.99 51.19
CA LEU A 670 20.91 -36.30 51.48
C LEU A 670 20.25 -36.86 52.75
N MET A 671 20.07 -38.18 52.81
CA MET A 671 19.45 -38.82 53.97
C MET A 671 20.28 -38.62 55.24
N THR A 672 21.61 -38.62 55.15
CA THR A 672 22.51 -38.28 56.27
C THR A 672 22.30 -36.86 56.73
N THR A 673 22.27 -35.91 55.80
CA THR A 673 22.06 -34.49 56.08
C THR A 673 20.72 -34.27 56.78
N MET A 674 19.65 -34.89 56.27
CA MET A 674 18.32 -34.81 56.88
C MET A 674 18.27 -35.44 58.27
N CYS A 675 18.91 -36.59 58.49
CA CYS A 675 18.95 -37.24 59.80
C CYS A 675 19.84 -36.51 60.82
N ASN A 676 20.85 -35.77 60.36
CA ASN A 676 21.67 -34.91 61.20
C ASN A 676 20.93 -33.63 61.61
N ALA A 677 20.18 -33.03 60.68
CA ALA A 677 19.36 -31.85 60.96
C ALA A 677 18.25 -32.15 61.98
N SER A 678 17.60 -33.30 61.85
CA SER A 678 16.63 -33.83 62.81
C SER A 678 16.73 -35.34 62.86
N ALA A 679 16.99 -35.89 64.06
CA ALA A 679 17.23 -37.31 64.27
C ALA A 679 16.11 -38.19 63.67
N CYS A 680 16.49 -39.16 62.84
CA CYS A 680 15.60 -40.15 62.23
C CYS A 680 15.17 -41.25 63.19
N SER A 681 14.67 -40.86 64.36
CA SER A 681 14.41 -41.73 65.51
C SER A 681 13.00 -42.34 65.55
N ASN A 682 12.14 -42.00 64.60
CA ASN A 682 10.75 -42.48 64.56
C ASN A 682 10.22 -42.62 63.12
N GLY A 683 9.14 -43.39 62.97
CA GLY A 683 8.53 -43.69 61.66
C GLY A 683 8.07 -42.46 60.87
N ALA A 684 7.55 -41.42 61.54
CA ALA A 684 7.15 -40.19 60.85
C ALA A 684 8.34 -39.49 60.18
N ARG A 685 9.51 -39.51 60.83
CA ARG A 685 10.74 -38.98 60.24
C ARG A 685 11.27 -39.88 59.13
N THR A 686 11.16 -41.20 59.27
CA THR A 686 11.50 -42.17 58.23
C THR A 686 10.70 -41.91 56.94
N VAL A 687 9.38 -41.72 57.06
CA VAL A 687 8.51 -41.35 55.92
C VAL A 687 9.03 -40.08 55.23
N GLN A 688 9.30 -39.01 55.97
CA GLN A 688 9.78 -37.74 55.38
C GLN A 688 11.10 -37.90 54.61
N VAL A 689 12.05 -38.66 55.17
CA VAL A 689 13.37 -38.84 54.56
C VAL A 689 13.29 -39.73 53.32
N VAL A 690 12.47 -40.80 53.35
CA VAL A 690 12.24 -41.66 52.18
C VAL A 690 11.51 -40.90 51.08
N THR A 691 10.51 -40.08 51.41
CA THR A 691 9.82 -39.22 50.43
C THR A 691 10.81 -38.26 49.75
N ALA A 692 11.68 -37.61 50.51
CA ALA A 692 12.68 -36.70 49.95
C ALA A 692 13.70 -37.42 49.05
N ALA A 693 14.20 -38.59 49.46
CA ALA A 693 15.12 -39.39 48.65
C ALA A 693 14.46 -39.83 47.34
N CYS A 694 13.20 -40.28 47.39
CA CYS A 694 12.42 -40.62 46.21
C CYS A 694 12.27 -39.41 45.27
N ALA A 695 11.89 -38.24 45.81
CA ALA A 695 11.60 -37.07 44.99
C ALA A 695 12.85 -36.52 44.29
N VAL A 696 14.01 -36.57 44.94
CA VAL A 696 15.29 -36.15 44.33
C VAL A 696 15.69 -37.09 43.20
N ALA A 697 15.53 -38.40 43.38
CA ALA A 697 15.80 -39.36 42.32
C ALA A 697 14.81 -39.20 41.15
N LEU A 698 13.52 -39.00 41.44
CA LEU A 698 12.45 -38.89 40.45
C LEU A 698 12.50 -37.57 39.65
N GLY A 699 12.83 -36.46 40.31
CA GLY A 699 12.94 -35.14 39.70
C GLY A 699 14.29 -34.86 39.03
N SER A 700 15.14 -35.88 38.88
CA SER A 700 16.50 -35.74 38.35
C SER A 700 16.56 -35.65 36.82
N ALA A 701 17.74 -35.33 36.29
CA ALA A 701 18.00 -35.31 34.86
C ALA A 701 17.73 -36.67 34.19
N THR A 702 17.87 -37.79 34.90
CA THR A 702 17.58 -39.12 34.37
C THR A 702 16.12 -39.28 33.93
N MET A 703 15.19 -38.62 34.64
CA MET A 703 13.78 -38.57 34.25
C MET A 703 13.49 -37.44 33.27
N LEU A 704 14.23 -36.34 33.28
CA LEU A 704 13.89 -35.15 32.50
C LEU A 704 14.48 -35.15 31.08
N VAL A 705 15.72 -35.61 30.92
CA VAL A 705 16.49 -35.50 29.67
C VAL A 705 16.25 -36.74 28.80
N GLN A 706 16.19 -36.56 27.48
CA GLN A 706 16.04 -37.63 26.50
C GLN A 706 16.90 -37.42 25.26
#